data_AF-A0A0V1Q4L8-F1
#
_entry.id   AF-A0A0V1Q4L8-F1
#
_cell.length_a   1.000
_cell.length_b   1.000
_cell.length_c   1.000
_cell.angle_alpha   90.00
_cell.angle_beta   90.00
_cell.angle_gamma   90.00
#
_symmetry.space_group_name_H-M   'P 1'
#
loop_
_entity.id
_entity.type
_entity.pdbx_description
1 polymer ?
#
loop_
_entity_poly.entity_id
_entity_poly.type
_entity_poly.pdbx_seq_one_letter_code
_entity_poly.pdbx_strand_id
1 'polypeptide(L)'
;MKNHLRILTGTIYVLCILVQPIVAASGIELYNKAIDIIEKLPSQYELREPVYNHNNIDNNLFIPQYREDINDYEHEPKSKTSEEVEFERALGILEEAVVLNYPEALVAAADVYVFGNYSTVANYSKALDYYHRAVSIKANGHAYFMLGFLYATGAFGELPIDQSKANLYYEFGLANGDTNSILALAYRSLVGSGVPLNCDLALYYYTRVSHIGIDLLKNYDEENEEDDLFYNIRLPDFNGGIYADKVSESPTSIYSTSKSYTSSKNVLNEFNLEIDHEPVEYYYDALEQYDGDYFITKNHTRAFEILRECVDYGESVYGVKNYRNANEINIIFLSRCQGLLGHMYLKGHGTEKNYDRALHWLEASTKLRNTSEAFNDIGQIYDKGLIEGKQNTRTAIEYYKDAIKLDSHEARLNLAKLLINESGNEVVFLSPYREQIFENVQKAVYKGNTEALYYLGEFLQSGVGAAVQKDRQFTCENTAMYYKIFVERLERYFMPHLKYAFDELRFGNFKNALIGYLIAAEQGLENAQVSTSYLLFQLQPFILKHKRKTFTKDRIDSSLKYLERASLQNNIDATVLLGDLYLNGIAGSNFSTDYSKAFTYFNKAAHQHSSHGCYNLAYMYEYGLGPADSSVDYFMAKRYYDLSLKYRELTDRNSNKIPINLALLRLRFKFLFNKKKLSANDNSETTGWLSAFKNIGNNNKQDSSEASEKSNARAKAHHEGGLYYDDEESDVGDYLVIFLTVLFFMIFFVQNVYRQLQRMRNPNQDNVQPNQNDNNQQQLDDQQPQNGWVGNQFHFRRRNFEFHFFAL
;
A
#
# COMPACT_ATOMS: atom_id res chain seq x y z
N MET A 1 -19.60 -38.95 61.00
CA MET A 1 -19.66 -38.10 59.79
C MET A 1 -18.35 -37.40 59.44
N LYS A 2 -17.76 -36.54 60.30
CA LYS A 2 -16.50 -35.82 59.95
C LYS A 2 -15.30 -36.72 59.58
N ASN A 3 -15.13 -37.88 60.21
CA ASN A 3 -14.05 -38.81 59.88
C ASN A 3 -14.31 -39.59 58.58
N HIS A 4 -15.57 -39.94 58.27
CA HIS A 4 -15.92 -40.55 56.98
C HIS A 4 -15.79 -39.56 55.82
N LEU A 5 -16.09 -38.27 56.04
CA LEU A 5 -15.88 -37.22 55.04
C LEU A 5 -14.39 -37.03 54.72
N ARG A 6 -13.51 -37.06 55.74
CA ARG A 6 -12.05 -36.98 55.57
C ARG A 6 -11.45 -38.17 54.82
N ILE A 7 -11.95 -39.38 55.09
CA ILE A 7 -11.53 -40.58 54.37
C ILE A 7 -12.03 -40.53 52.92
N LEU A 8 -13.28 -40.11 52.67
CA LEU A 8 -13.80 -39.93 51.31
C LEU A 8 -12.99 -38.88 50.52
N THR A 9 -12.69 -37.73 51.13
CA THR A 9 -11.87 -36.70 50.48
C THR A 9 -10.45 -37.19 50.24
N GLY A 10 -9.87 -37.98 51.15
CA GLY A 10 -8.53 -38.57 50.97
C GLY A 10 -8.49 -39.63 49.88
N THR A 11 -9.51 -40.50 49.79
CA THR A 11 -9.62 -41.50 48.72
C THR A 11 -9.88 -40.87 47.36
N ILE A 12 -10.69 -39.81 47.29
CA ILE A 12 -10.90 -39.05 46.05
C ILE A 12 -9.61 -38.35 45.62
N TYR A 13 -8.84 -37.79 46.56
CA TYR A 13 -7.56 -37.15 46.24
C TYR A 13 -6.52 -38.15 45.70
N VAL A 14 -6.43 -39.34 46.31
CA VAL A 14 -5.53 -40.41 45.84
C VAL A 14 -5.98 -41.00 44.51
N LEU A 15 -7.29 -41.16 44.29
CA LEU A 15 -7.85 -41.55 42.98
C LEU A 15 -7.59 -40.48 41.92
N CYS A 16 -7.73 -39.19 42.23
CA CYS A 16 -7.37 -38.11 41.31
C CYS A 16 -5.89 -38.19 40.93
N ILE A 17 -4.98 -38.34 41.89
CA ILE A 17 -3.53 -38.44 41.63
C ILE A 17 -3.17 -39.65 40.75
N LEU A 18 -3.89 -40.78 40.87
CA LEU A 18 -3.66 -41.97 40.05
C LEU A 18 -4.32 -41.92 38.66
N VAL A 19 -5.43 -41.17 38.52
CA VAL A 19 -6.18 -41.04 37.26
C VAL A 19 -5.59 -39.96 36.34
N GLN A 20 -5.04 -38.86 36.89
CA GLN A 20 -4.43 -37.79 36.10
C GLN A 20 -3.34 -38.27 35.11
N PRO A 21 -2.37 -39.14 35.48
CA PRO A 21 -1.36 -39.61 34.53
C PRO A 21 -1.93 -40.53 33.44
N ILE A 22 -2.99 -41.28 33.71
CA ILE A 22 -3.64 -42.18 32.73
C ILE A 22 -4.42 -41.36 31.70
N VAL A 23 -5.16 -40.34 32.15
CA VAL A 23 -5.92 -39.43 31.28
C VAL A 23 -4.98 -38.59 30.42
N ALA A 24 -3.87 -38.10 31.00
CA ALA A 24 -2.84 -37.37 30.25
C ALA A 24 -2.18 -38.25 29.19
N ALA A 25 -1.86 -39.51 29.50
CA ALA A 25 -1.28 -40.44 28.52
C ALA A 25 -2.24 -40.72 27.35
N SER A 26 -3.54 -40.89 27.61
CA SER A 26 -4.54 -41.07 26.55
C SER A 26 -4.75 -39.81 25.70
N GLY A 27 -4.67 -38.62 26.30
CA GLY A 27 -4.81 -37.35 25.57
C GLY A 27 -3.65 -37.09 24.61
N ILE A 28 -2.42 -37.42 25.03
CA ILE A 28 -1.22 -37.30 24.20
C ILE A 28 -1.29 -38.24 22.98
N GLU A 29 -1.73 -39.48 23.19
CA GLU A 29 -1.86 -40.47 22.10
C GLU A 29 -2.86 -40.01 21.04
N LEU A 30 -4.03 -39.52 21.46
CA LEU A 30 -5.06 -38.99 20.55
C LEU A 30 -4.58 -37.74 19.82
N TYR A 31 -3.92 -36.81 20.51
CA TYR A 31 -3.35 -35.61 19.91
C TYR A 31 -2.31 -35.94 18.84
N ASN A 32 -1.33 -36.77 19.17
CA ASN A 32 -0.28 -37.17 18.22
C ASN A 32 -0.87 -37.88 17.00
N LYS A 33 -1.90 -38.71 17.19
CA LYS A 33 -2.62 -39.36 16.09
C LYS A 33 -3.34 -38.36 15.20
N ALA A 34 -3.98 -37.33 15.77
CA ALA A 34 -4.63 -36.28 14.99
C ALA A 34 -3.61 -35.46 14.19
N ILE A 35 -2.50 -35.07 14.82
CA ILE A 35 -1.43 -34.30 14.17
C ILE A 35 -0.76 -35.11 13.06
N ASP A 36 -0.46 -36.39 13.27
CA ASP A 36 0.13 -37.26 12.23
C ASP A 36 -0.77 -37.40 10.99
N ILE A 37 -2.10 -37.34 11.16
CA ILE A 37 -3.04 -37.29 10.02
C ILE A 37 -2.95 -35.93 9.33
N ILE A 38 -2.95 -34.83 10.10
CA ILE A 38 -2.93 -33.47 9.56
C ILE A 38 -1.62 -33.19 8.81
N GLU A 39 -0.47 -33.63 9.32
CA GLU A 39 0.84 -33.45 8.70
C GLU A 39 1.00 -34.22 7.39
N LYS A 40 0.25 -35.31 7.21
CA LYS A 40 0.24 -36.10 5.96
C LYS A 40 -0.68 -35.53 4.90
N LEU A 41 -1.58 -34.62 5.26
CA LEU A 41 -2.46 -34.00 4.29
C LEU A 41 -1.65 -33.00 3.43
N PRO A 42 -1.84 -33.01 2.10
CA PRO A 42 -1.22 -32.01 1.24
C PRO A 42 -1.73 -30.62 1.64
N SER A 43 -0.92 -29.60 1.39
CA SER A 43 -1.36 -28.22 1.63
C SER A 43 -2.69 -27.96 0.92
N GLN A 44 -3.63 -27.31 1.61
CA GLN A 44 -4.96 -26.97 1.07
C GLN A 44 -4.91 -26.17 -0.25
N TYR A 45 -3.75 -25.61 -0.57
CA TYR A 45 -3.48 -24.79 -1.75
C TYR A 45 -2.92 -25.56 -2.95
N GLU A 46 -2.33 -26.75 -2.76
CA GLU A 46 -1.68 -27.49 -3.86
C GLU A 46 -2.68 -28.09 -4.86
N LEU A 47 -3.85 -28.49 -4.36
CA LEU A 47 -4.86 -29.23 -5.13
C LEU A 47 -5.93 -28.33 -5.76
N ARG A 48 -5.89 -27.02 -5.50
CA ARG A 48 -6.93 -26.08 -5.90
C ARG A 48 -6.35 -25.04 -6.83
N GLU A 49 -7.12 -24.71 -7.87
CA GLU A 49 -6.82 -23.51 -8.66
C GLU A 49 -7.22 -22.26 -7.86
N PRO A 50 -6.32 -21.28 -7.72
CA PRO A 50 -6.63 -20.05 -7.02
C PRO A 50 -7.63 -19.21 -7.83
N VAL A 51 -8.57 -18.57 -7.13
CA VAL A 51 -9.50 -17.60 -7.72
C VAL A 51 -8.74 -16.41 -8.28
N TYR A 52 -7.71 -15.95 -7.55
CA TYR A 52 -6.83 -14.87 -7.95
C TYR A 52 -5.40 -15.37 -8.25
N ASN A 53 -4.92 -15.04 -9.43
CA ASN A 53 -3.58 -15.33 -9.94
C ASN A 53 -2.95 -14.07 -10.53
N HIS A 54 -1.69 -14.19 -10.95
CA HIS A 54 -0.91 -13.09 -11.54
C HIS A 54 -1.65 -12.35 -12.67
N ASN A 55 -2.41 -13.07 -13.48
CA ASN A 55 -3.03 -12.53 -14.69
C ASN A 55 -4.38 -11.84 -14.45
N ASN A 56 -5.05 -12.14 -13.32
CA ASN A 56 -6.44 -11.76 -13.13
C ASN A 56 -6.72 -10.95 -11.86
N ILE A 57 -5.74 -10.72 -10.97
CA ILE A 57 -5.98 -10.02 -9.70
C ILE A 57 -6.04 -8.50 -9.89
N ASP A 58 -5.22 -7.96 -10.78
CA ASP A 58 -5.12 -6.52 -11.03
C ASP A 58 -6.45 -5.95 -11.55
N ASN A 59 -6.91 -4.89 -10.90
CA ASN A 59 -8.18 -4.19 -11.16
C ASN A 59 -9.43 -5.08 -11.13
N ASN A 60 -9.33 -6.26 -10.51
CA ASN A 60 -10.37 -7.27 -10.54
C ASN A 60 -10.50 -8.00 -9.18
N LEU A 61 -9.85 -7.51 -8.13
CA LEU A 61 -10.10 -7.98 -6.76
C LEU A 61 -11.53 -7.60 -6.35
N PHE A 62 -12.38 -8.60 -6.16
CA PHE A 62 -13.79 -8.43 -5.81
C PHE A 62 -14.11 -9.16 -4.51
N ILE A 63 -14.36 -8.39 -3.45
CA ILE A 63 -14.82 -8.94 -2.18
C ILE A 63 -16.35 -9.09 -2.24
N PRO A 64 -16.95 -10.27 -1.97
CA PRO A 64 -18.39 -10.47 -1.96
C PRO A 64 -19.12 -9.72 -0.83
N GLN A 65 -20.45 -9.82 -0.78
CA GLN A 65 -21.26 -9.31 0.33
C GLN A 65 -21.05 -10.19 1.57
N TYR A 66 -20.84 -9.58 2.73
CA TYR A 66 -20.85 -10.29 4.01
C TYR A 66 -22.29 -10.54 4.48
N ARG A 67 -22.60 -11.76 4.91
CA ARG A 67 -23.94 -12.15 5.35
C ARG A 67 -23.92 -12.60 6.80
N GLU A 68 -24.68 -11.90 7.65
CA GLU A 68 -24.79 -12.21 9.08
C GLU A 68 -25.41 -13.59 9.34
N ASP A 69 -26.32 -14.05 8.47
CA ASP A 69 -27.06 -15.30 8.68
C ASP A 69 -26.19 -16.56 8.51
N ILE A 70 -25.19 -16.50 7.62
CA ILE A 70 -24.17 -17.54 7.46
C ILE A 70 -22.88 -17.21 8.19
N ASN A 71 -22.77 -15.97 8.72
CA ASN A 71 -21.60 -15.45 9.39
C ASN A 71 -20.33 -15.53 8.52
N ASP A 72 -20.48 -15.32 7.21
CA ASP A 72 -19.40 -15.41 6.21
C ASP A 72 -19.72 -14.55 4.98
N TYR A 73 -18.74 -14.39 4.09
CA TYR A 73 -18.93 -13.80 2.78
C TYR A 73 -19.70 -14.74 1.85
N GLU A 74 -20.49 -14.17 0.94
CA GLU A 74 -21.18 -14.93 -0.09
C GLU A 74 -20.19 -15.74 -0.94
N HIS A 75 -20.26 -17.06 -0.79
CA HIS A 75 -19.51 -18.02 -1.58
C HIS A 75 -20.45 -19.01 -2.28
N GLU A 76 -20.00 -19.59 -3.40
CA GLU A 76 -20.70 -20.73 -4.01
C GLU A 76 -20.47 -21.99 -3.16
N PRO A 77 -21.51 -22.80 -2.91
CA PRO A 77 -21.35 -24.04 -2.16
C PRO A 77 -20.46 -25.02 -2.96
N LYS A 78 -19.27 -25.30 -2.45
CA LYS A 78 -18.34 -26.27 -3.04
C LYS A 78 -18.58 -27.67 -2.46
N SER A 79 -18.45 -28.69 -3.30
CA SER A 79 -18.48 -30.09 -2.84
C SER A 79 -17.23 -30.38 -2.01
N LYS A 80 -17.40 -31.07 -0.88
CA LYS A 80 -16.27 -31.46 -0.03
C LYS A 80 -15.31 -32.38 -0.79
N THR A 81 -14.01 -32.09 -0.72
CA THR A 81 -12.96 -32.94 -1.27
C THR A 81 -12.64 -34.10 -0.33
N SER A 82 -11.90 -35.11 -0.80
CA SER A 82 -11.47 -36.25 0.02
C SER A 82 -10.65 -35.83 1.24
N GLU A 83 -9.76 -34.86 1.04
CA GLU A 83 -8.83 -34.34 2.04
C GLU A 83 -9.58 -33.58 3.13
N GLU A 84 -10.62 -32.84 2.75
CA GLU A 84 -11.49 -32.16 3.71
C GLU A 84 -12.23 -33.13 4.64
N VAL A 85 -12.66 -34.28 4.11
CA VAL A 85 -13.29 -35.34 4.91
C VAL A 85 -12.28 -35.99 5.86
N GLU A 86 -11.03 -36.18 5.41
CA GLU A 86 -9.96 -36.69 6.27
C GLU A 86 -9.56 -35.69 7.36
N PHE A 87 -9.52 -34.40 7.03
CA PHE A 87 -9.31 -33.34 8.02
C PHE A 87 -10.43 -33.30 9.07
N GLU A 88 -11.69 -33.42 8.67
CA GLU A 88 -12.82 -33.51 9.61
C GLU A 88 -12.72 -34.72 10.53
N ARG A 89 -12.21 -35.86 10.03
CA ARG A 89 -11.93 -37.03 10.86
C ARG A 89 -10.80 -36.75 11.86
N ALA A 90 -9.73 -36.10 11.43
CA ALA A 90 -8.63 -35.71 12.30
C ALA A 90 -9.10 -34.73 13.39
N LEU A 91 -9.93 -33.75 13.03
CA LEU A 91 -10.55 -32.84 13.98
C LEU A 91 -11.45 -33.57 14.98
N GLY A 92 -12.20 -34.60 14.54
CA GLY A 92 -12.98 -35.44 15.45
C GLY A 92 -12.12 -36.12 16.52
N ILE A 93 -10.95 -36.65 16.14
CA ILE A 93 -9.97 -37.24 17.08
C ILE A 93 -9.39 -36.16 18.00
N LEU A 94 -9.10 -34.97 17.45
CA LEU A 94 -8.61 -33.83 18.22
C LEU A 94 -9.64 -33.37 19.27
N GLU A 95 -10.92 -33.36 18.93
CA GLU A 95 -12.03 -33.05 19.85
C GLU A 95 -12.14 -34.08 20.98
N GLU A 96 -11.87 -35.36 20.73
CA GLU A 96 -11.79 -36.36 21.80
C GLU A 96 -10.66 -36.03 22.79
N ALA A 97 -9.50 -35.59 22.30
CA ALA A 97 -8.39 -35.13 23.16
C ALA A 97 -8.75 -33.83 23.92
N VAL A 98 -9.56 -32.94 23.33
CA VAL A 98 -10.10 -31.75 23.98
C VAL A 98 -11.03 -32.09 25.14
N VAL A 99 -11.86 -33.14 25.01
CA VAL A 99 -12.71 -33.64 26.11
C VAL A 99 -11.85 -34.10 27.30
N LEU A 100 -10.66 -34.64 27.04
CA LEU A 100 -9.69 -35.05 28.06
C LEU A 100 -8.92 -33.87 28.68
N ASN A 101 -9.18 -32.63 28.27
CA ASN A 101 -8.49 -31.42 28.73
C ASN A 101 -6.97 -31.44 28.50
N TYR A 102 -6.52 -32.02 27.38
CA TYR A 102 -5.12 -31.96 27.01
C TYR A 102 -4.77 -30.54 26.48
N PRO A 103 -3.81 -29.80 27.08
CA PRO A 103 -3.64 -28.37 26.81
C PRO A 103 -3.18 -28.08 25.37
N GLU A 104 -2.29 -28.88 24.80
CA GLU A 104 -1.83 -28.69 23.42
C GLU A 104 -2.94 -29.00 22.40
N ALA A 105 -3.81 -29.99 22.67
CA ALA A 105 -5.01 -30.23 21.84
C ALA A 105 -6.03 -29.09 21.94
N LEU A 106 -6.22 -28.52 23.13
CA LEU A 106 -7.10 -27.36 23.33
C LEU A 106 -6.66 -26.17 22.48
N VAL A 107 -5.36 -25.86 22.49
CA VAL A 107 -4.80 -24.76 21.68
C VAL A 107 -4.92 -25.05 20.19
N ALA A 108 -4.52 -26.25 19.74
CA ALA A 108 -4.59 -26.62 18.33
C ALA A 108 -6.03 -26.61 17.80
N ALA A 109 -6.99 -27.16 18.57
CA ALA A 109 -8.40 -27.11 18.18
C ALA A 109 -8.94 -25.68 18.15
N ALA A 110 -8.56 -24.84 19.12
CA ALA A 110 -8.93 -23.43 19.13
C ALA A 110 -8.40 -22.69 17.90
N ASP A 111 -7.13 -22.91 17.52
CA ASP A 111 -6.54 -22.33 16.32
C ASP A 111 -7.29 -22.75 15.05
N VAL A 112 -7.68 -24.03 14.93
CA VAL A 112 -8.52 -24.52 13.81
C VAL A 112 -9.84 -23.75 13.75
N TYR A 113 -10.50 -23.49 14.89
CA TYR A 113 -11.75 -22.71 14.91
C TYR A 113 -11.56 -21.21 14.66
N VAL A 114 -10.37 -20.65 14.87
CA VAL A 114 -10.08 -19.24 14.55
C VAL A 114 -9.75 -19.08 13.07
N PHE A 115 -8.85 -19.90 12.55
CA PHE A 115 -8.32 -19.76 11.20
C PHE A 115 -9.19 -20.44 10.14
N GLY A 116 -9.98 -21.46 10.50
CA GLY A 116 -10.92 -22.11 9.58
C GLY A 116 -10.21 -22.91 8.48
N ASN A 117 -9.31 -23.81 8.85
CA ASN A 117 -8.51 -24.61 7.90
C ASN A 117 -9.39 -25.65 7.16
N TYR A 118 -9.14 -25.85 5.85
CA TYR A 118 -9.92 -26.73 4.98
C TYR A 118 -11.41 -26.34 4.85
N SER A 119 -12.33 -27.08 5.50
CA SER A 119 -13.78 -26.85 5.47
C SER A 119 -14.37 -26.42 6.81
N THR A 120 -13.54 -26.28 7.84
CA THR A 120 -14.08 -26.02 9.17
C THR A 120 -14.58 -24.58 9.26
N VAL A 121 -15.87 -24.42 9.55
CA VAL A 121 -16.46 -23.11 9.76
C VAL A 121 -15.87 -22.50 11.04
N ALA A 122 -15.37 -21.27 10.93
CA ALA A 122 -14.81 -20.54 12.05
C ALA A 122 -15.85 -20.36 13.17
N ASN A 123 -15.44 -20.63 14.41
CA ASN A 123 -16.29 -20.48 15.60
C ASN A 123 -15.48 -19.88 16.76
N TYR A 124 -15.51 -18.56 16.85
CA TYR A 124 -14.70 -17.82 17.81
C TYR A 124 -15.17 -18.01 19.27
N SER A 125 -16.46 -18.30 19.49
CA SER A 125 -16.99 -18.57 20.83
C SER A 125 -16.41 -19.87 21.42
N LYS A 126 -16.31 -20.91 20.58
CA LYS A 126 -15.74 -22.20 20.93
C LYS A 126 -14.22 -22.09 21.10
N ALA A 127 -13.55 -21.36 20.21
CA ALA A 127 -12.12 -21.07 20.33
C ALA A 127 -11.80 -20.34 21.65
N LEU A 128 -12.59 -19.32 22.00
CA LEU A 128 -12.42 -18.56 23.24
C LEU A 128 -12.48 -19.46 24.48
N ASP A 129 -13.48 -20.35 24.56
CA ASP A 129 -13.60 -21.33 25.66
C ASP A 129 -12.36 -22.24 25.74
N TYR A 130 -11.89 -22.71 24.58
CA TYR A 130 -10.76 -23.64 24.52
C TYR A 130 -9.45 -22.99 24.94
N TYR A 131 -9.19 -21.75 24.53
CA TYR A 131 -8.04 -21.01 25.02
C TYR A 131 -8.11 -20.75 26.53
N HIS A 132 -9.27 -20.37 27.08
CA HIS A 132 -9.45 -20.20 28.54
C HIS A 132 -9.15 -21.49 29.30
N ARG A 133 -9.67 -22.61 28.82
CA ARG A 133 -9.40 -23.93 29.41
C ARG A 133 -7.92 -24.28 29.32
N ALA A 134 -7.28 -24.03 28.18
CA ALA A 134 -5.85 -24.32 27.99
C ALA A 134 -5.00 -23.56 29.01
N VAL A 135 -5.17 -22.23 29.12
CA VAL A 135 -4.38 -21.39 30.03
C VAL A 135 -4.70 -21.65 31.51
N SER A 136 -5.89 -22.19 31.82
CA SER A 136 -6.24 -22.60 33.19
C SER A 136 -5.47 -23.84 33.66
N ILE A 137 -4.99 -24.65 32.71
CA ILE A 137 -4.26 -25.90 32.98
C ILE A 137 -2.75 -25.65 32.92
N LYS A 138 -2.28 -25.00 31.85
CA LYS A 138 -0.86 -24.76 31.58
C LYS A 138 -0.68 -23.40 30.91
N ALA A 139 0.26 -22.61 31.41
CA ALA A 139 0.63 -21.34 30.80
C ALA A 139 1.16 -21.57 29.37
N ASN A 140 0.63 -20.80 28.42
CA ASN A 140 1.00 -20.88 27.00
C ASN A 140 0.95 -19.47 26.42
N GLY A 141 2.10 -18.99 25.91
CA GLY A 141 2.23 -17.61 25.38
C GLY A 141 1.31 -17.32 24.20
N HIS A 142 1.22 -18.24 23.24
CA HIS A 142 0.34 -18.14 22.07
C HIS A 142 -1.14 -18.11 22.46
N ALA A 143 -1.56 -18.99 23.39
CA ALA A 143 -2.95 -18.99 23.87
C ALA A 143 -3.31 -17.67 24.58
N TYR A 144 -2.38 -17.09 25.34
CA TYR A 144 -2.57 -15.75 25.93
C TYR A 144 -2.66 -14.66 24.86
N PHE A 145 -1.82 -14.70 23.83
CA PHE A 145 -1.92 -13.79 22.70
C PHE A 145 -3.30 -13.86 22.03
N MET A 146 -3.76 -15.08 21.70
CA MET A 146 -5.04 -15.28 21.03
C MET A 146 -6.23 -14.84 21.89
N LEU A 147 -6.20 -15.06 23.22
CA LEU A 147 -7.18 -14.47 24.14
C LEU A 147 -7.16 -12.95 24.08
N GLY A 148 -5.97 -12.34 24.12
CA GLY A 148 -5.80 -10.89 24.00
C GLY A 148 -6.39 -10.35 22.70
N PHE A 149 -6.09 -11.02 21.59
CA PHE A 149 -6.57 -10.71 20.25
C PHE A 149 -8.10 -10.81 20.13
N LEU A 150 -8.71 -11.90 20.61
CA LEU A 150 -10.16 -12.09 20.56
C LEU A 150 -10.90 -11.02 21.39
N TYR A 151 -10.39 -10.66 22.57
CA TYR A 151 -10.97 -9.58 23.38
C TYR A 151 -10.72 -8.19 22.80
N ALA A 152 -9.59 -7.96 22.13
CA ALA A 152 -9.25 -6.67 21.51
C ALA A 152 -10.14 -6.36 20.30
N THR A 153 -10.47 -7.39 19.53
CA THR A 153 -11.11 -7.27 18.22
C THR A 153 -12.60 -7.60 18.27
N GLY A 154 -13.03 -8.36 19.29
CA GLY A 154 -14.41 -8.85 19.42
C GLY A 154 -14.84 -9.74 18.26
N ALA A 155 -13.89 -10.31 17.51
CA ALA A 155 -14.13 -11.02 16.26
C ALA A 155 -15.16 -10.32 15.36
N PHE A 156 -15.05 -8.98 15.24
CA PHE A 156 -15.85 -8.12 14.36
C PHE A 156 -17.37 -8.07 14.65
N GLY A 157 -17.76 -8.29 15.91
CA GLY A 157 -19.15 -8.22 16.37
C GLY A 157 -19.68 -9.54 16.93
N GLU A 158 -18.93 -10.65 16.77
CA GLU A 158 -19.32 -11.96 17.30
C GLU A 158 -19.07 -12.10 18.81
N LEU A 159 -18.08 -11.37 19.35
CA LEU A 159 -17.67 -11.42 20.75
C LEU A 159 -17.66 -10.02 21.39
N PRO A 160 -17.90 -9.91 22.71
CA PRO A 160 -17.81 -8.63 23.40
C PRO A 160 -16.36 -8.12 23.44
N ILE A 161 -16.17 -6.86 23.08
CA ILE A 161 -14.87 -6.18 23.10
C ILE A 161 -14.52 -5.77 24.54
N ASP A 162 -13.32 -6.12 25.00
CA ASP A 162 -12.78 -5.74 26.31
C ASP A 162 -11.27 -5.41 26.18
N GLN A 163 -10.96 -4.13 26.01
CA GLN A 163 -9.58 -3.69 25.80
C GLN A 163 -8.70 -3.88 27.04
N SER A 164 -9.28 -3.83 28.24
CA SER A 164 -8.53 -4.00 29.49
C SER A 164 -8.12 -5.46 29.68
N LYS A 165 -9.03 -6.41 29.43
CA LYS A 165 -8.68 -7.83 29.38
C LYS A 165 -7.67 -8.13 28.27
N ALA A 166 -7.86 -7.53 27.10
CA ALA A 166 -6.93 -7.73 25.99
C ALA A 166 -5.48 -7.37 26.39
N ASN A 167 -5.28 -6.18 26.95
CA ASN A 167 -3.97 -5.74 27.42
C ASN A 167 -3.41 -6.68 28.50
N LEU A 168 -4.25 -7.12 29.45
CA LEU A 168 -3.82 -8.04 30.50
C LEU A 168 -3.33 -9.38 29.92
N TYR A 169 -4.04 -9.93 28.95
CA TYR A 169 -3.64 -11.17 28.30
C TYR A 169 -2.37 -11.01 27.45
N TYR A 170 -2.20 -9.88 26.76
CA TYR A 170 -0.94 -9.61 26.08
C TYR A 170 0.25 -9.52 27.06
N GLU A 171 0.07 -8.94 28.25
CA GLU A 171 1.11 -8.92 29.28
C GLU A 171 1.45 -10.34 29.78
N PHE A 172 0.45 -11.23 29.91
CA PHE A 172 0.71 -12.64 30.19
C PHE A 172 1.42 -13.36 29.03
N GLY A 173 1.07 -13.06 27.78
CA GLY A 173 1.76 -13.57 26.60
C GLY A 173 3.24 -13.15 26.59
N LEU A 174 3.52 -11.87 26.84
CA LEU A 174 4.87 -11.31 26.98
C LEU A 174 5.67 -12.00 28.08
N ALA A 175 5.05 -12.23 29.25
CA ALA A 175 5.70 -12.92 30.37
C ALA A 175 6.09 -14.37 30.03
N ASN A 176 5.38 -14.99 29.07
CA ASN A 176 5.65 -16.33 28.56
C ASN A 176 6.47 -16.32 27.25
N GLY A 177 7.03 -15.18 26.85
CA GLY A 177 7.94 -15.06 25.71
C GLY A 177 7.29 -15.04 24.32
N ASP A 178 5.98 -14.81 24.23
CA ASP A 178 5.29 -14.71 22.94
C ASP A 178 5.62 -13.38 22.23
N THR A 179 6.18 -13.47 21.03
CA THR A 179 6.62 -12.30 20.25
C THR A 179 5.45 -11.48 19.71
N ASN A 180 4.33 -12.12 19.36
CA ASN A 180 3.14 -11.43 18.87
C ASN A 180 2.55 -10.47 19.93
N SER A 181 2.52 -10.92 21.18
CA SER A 181 2.10 -10.13 22.34
C SER A 181 3.03 -8.95 22.58
N ILE A 182 4.35 -9.15 22.47
CA ILE A 182 5.32 -8.07 22.59
C ILE A 182 5.09 -7.03 21.51
N LEU A 183 4.86 -7.44 20.25
CA LEU A 183 4.60 -6.51 19.14
C LEU A 183 3.29 -5.73 19.31
N ALA A 184 2.21 -6.41 19.70
CA ALA A 184 0.94 -5.75 19.99
C ALA A 184 1.10 -4.71 21.12
N LEU A 185 1.79 -5.05 22.21
CA LEU A 185 2.06 -4.09 23.29
C LEU A 185 2.99 -2.96 22.85
N ALA A 186 4.03 -3.25 22.07
CA ALA A 186 4.95 -2.24 21.55
C ALA A 186 4.22 -1.17 20.72
N TYR A 187 3.37 -1.61 19.79
CA TYR A 187 2.53 -0.71 19.00
C TYR A 187 1.55 0.08 19.87
N ARG A 188 0.86 -0.60 20.80
CA ARG A 188 -0.14 0.03 21.68
C ARG A 188 0.49 1.10 22.58
N SER A 189 1.67 0.85 23.14
CA SER A 189 2.44 1.81 23.94
C SER A 189 2.99 2.97 23.09
N LEU A 190 3.35 2.72 21.83
CA LEU A 190 3.87 3.75 20.92
C LEU A 190 2.79 4.73 20.46
N VAL A 191 1.57 4.25 20.20
CA VAL A 191 0.46 5.07 19.69
C VAL A 191 -0.51 5.51 20.80
N GLY A 192 -0.48 4.87 21.97
CA GLY A 192 -1.44 5.09 23.04
C GLY A 192 -2.80 4.42 22.79
N SER A 193 -2.82 3.27 22.11
CA SER A 193 -4.07 2.54 21.79
C SER A 193 -4.46 1.59 22.91
N GLY A 194 -5.47 1.96 23.71
CA GLY A 194 -5.94 1.14 24.84
C GLY A 194 -4.99 1.14 26.04
N VAL A 195 -3.84 1.81 25.96
CA VAL A 195 -2.87 2.06 27.03
C VAL A 195 -2.38 3.51 26.94
N PRO A 196 -1.86 4.12 28.02
CA PRO A 196 -1.24 5.44 27.94
C PRO A 196 -0.03 5.44 26.99
N LEU A 197 0.17 6.56 26.29
CA LEU A 197 1.36 6.79 25.46
C LEU A 197 2.63 6.68 26.32
N ASN A 198 3.51 5.75 25.97
CA ASN A 198 4.78 5.55 26.67
C ASN A 198 5.84 5.05 25.68
N CYS A 199 6.67 5.98 25.19
CA CYS A 199 7.70 5.65 24.22
C CYS A 199 8.82 4.78 24.80
N ASP A 200 9.23 5.01 26.06
CA ASP A 200 10.32 4.24 26.67
C ASP A 200 9.95 2.75 26.77
N LEU A 201 8.69 2.46 27.09
CA LEU A 201 8.17 1.10 27.12
C LEU A 201 8.07 0.50 25.71
N ALA A 202 7.60 1.27 24.73
CA ALA A 202 7.56 0.82 23.34
C ALA A 202 8.96 0.51 22.80
N LEU A 203 9.94 1.38 23.07
CA LEU A 203 11.34 1.18 22.72
C LEU A 203 11.88 -0.09 23.37
N TYR A 204 11.64 -0.30 24.66
CA TYR A 204 12.04 -1.52 25.36
C TYR A 204 11.50 -2.79 24.68
N TYR A 205 10.22 -2.80 24.31
CA TYR A 205 9.60 -3.94 23.63
C TYR A 205 10.17 -4.16 22.22
N TYR A 206 10.31 -3.11 21.41
CA TYR A 206 10.87 -3.22 20.06
C TYR A 206 12.36 -3.63 20.08
N THR A 207 13.16 -3.10 21.00
CA THR A 207 14.57 -3.51 21.18
C THR A 207 14.66 -5.00 21.50
N ARG A 208 13.80 -5.51 22.40
CA ARG A 208 13.77 -6.94 22.76
C ARG A 208 13.46 -7.84 21.56
N VAL A 209 12.45 -7.50 20.76
CA VAL A 209 12.12 -8.27 19.55
C VAL A 209 13.20 -8.13 18.49
N SER A 210 13.82 -6.96 18.38
CA SER A 210 14.89 -6.71 17.42
C SER A 210 16.15 -7.53 17.72
N HIS A 211 16.50 -7.73 18.99
CA HIS A 211 17.58 -8.65 19.37
C HIS A 211 17.29 -10.10 18.96
N ILE A 212 16.03 -10.55 19.12
CA ILE A 212 15.61 -11.87 18.63
C ILE A 212 15.74 -11.91 17.09
N GLY A 213 15.30 -10.85 16.41
CA GLY A 213 15.35 -10.74 14.95
C GLY A 213 16.76 -10.79 14.36
N ILE A 214 17.73 -10.11 14.98
CA ILE A 214 19.12 -10.15 14.50
C ILE A 214 19.77 -11.51 14.73
N ASP A 215 19.41 -12.21 15.81
CA ASP A 215 19.91 -13.56 16.07
C ASP A 215 19.32 -14.56 15.08
N LEU A 216 18.05 -14.40 14.69
CA LEU A 216 17.43 -15.16 13.60
C LEU A 216 18.13 -14.90 12.26
N LEU A 217 18.45 -13.64 11.94
CA LEU A 217 19.21 -13.29 10.73
C LEU A 217 20.63 -13.89 10.70
N LYS A 218 21.31 -13.98 11.85
CA LYS A 218 22.67 -14.54 11.93
C LYS A 218 22.69 -16.06 11.83
N ASN A 219 21.70 -16.71 12.44
CA ASN A 219 21.52 -18.16 12.40
C ASN A 219 20.77 -18.63 11.15
N TYR A 220 20.48 -17.70 10.23
CA TYR A 220 19.81 -17.98 8.98
C TYR A 220 20.71 -18.88 8.12
N ASP A 221 20.21 -20.08 7.82
CA ASP A 221 20.86 -21.00 6.92
C ASP A 221 20.47 -20.66 5.48
N GLU A 222 21.41 -20.06 4.74
CA GLU A 222 21.23 -19.61 3.36
C GLU A 222 20.87 -20.77 2.39
N GLU A 223 20.99 -22.04 2.82
CA GLU A 223 20.68 -23.22 1.99
C GLU A 223 19.17 -23.48 1.78
N ASN A 224 18.30 -23.00 2.67
CA ASN A 224 16.84 -23.21 2.62
C ASN A 224 16.08 -21.88 2.43
N GLU A 225 16.41 -21.18 1.36
CA GLU A 225 15.82 -19.90 0.97
C GLU A 225 14.37 -20.07 0.49
N GLU A 226 13.41 -20.10 1.42
CA GLU A 226 11.98 -19.96 1.10
C GLU A 226 11.52 -18.50 1.29
N ASP A 227 11.02 -17.88 0.22
CA ASP A 227 10.31 -16.59 0.14
C ASP A 227 10.84 -15.42 1.00
N ASP A 228 11.61 -14.52 0.37
CA ASP A 228 11.92 -13.17 0.91
C ASP A 228 10.84 -12.13 0.52
N LEU A 229 9.66 -12.59 0.13
CA LEU A 229 8.56 -11.73 -0.29
C LEU A 229 7.85 -11.11 0.93
N PHE A 230 7.56 -9.83 0.84
CA PHE A 230 6.81 -9.08 1.85
C PHE A 230 5.31 -9.13 1.55
N TYR A 231 4.53 -9.84 2.37
CA TYR A 231 3.07 -9.96 2.24
C TYR A 231 2.31 -8.90 3.05
N ASN A 232 3.02 -7.97 3.69
CA ASN A 232 2.48 -6.73 4.27
C ASN A 232 2.03 -5.74 3.17
N ILE A 233 1.05 -6.14 2.38
CA ILE A 233 0.48 -5.38 1.26
C ILE A 233 -0.92 -4.84 1.60
N ARG A 234 -1.27 -3.71 0.98
CA ARG A 234 -2.61 -3.15 1.02
C ARG A 234 -3.45 -3.76 -0.08
N LEU A 235 -4.46 -4.52 0.31
CA LEU A 235 -5.42 -5.11 -0.62
C LEU A 235 -6.07 -4.13 -1.61
N PRO A 236 -6.48 -2.91 -1.24
CA PRO A 236 -7.04 -1.98 -2.22
C PRO A 236 -6.06 -1.60 -3.34
N ASP A 237 -4.74 -1.76 -3.15
CA ASP A 237 -3.75 -1.42 -4.17
C ASP A 237 -3.85 -2.34 -5.41
N PHE A 238 -4.41 -3.56 -5.28
CA PHE A 238 -4.73 -4.40 -6.45
C PHE A 238 -5.75 -3.74 -7.38
N ASN A 239 -6.59 -2.85 -6.86
CA ASN A 239 -7.55 -2.06 -7.62
C ASN A 239 -7.09 -0.60 -7.84
N GLY A 240 -5.78 -0.34 -7.71
CA GLY A 240 -5.19 0.99 -7.85
C GLY A 240 -5.27 1.87 -6.60
N GLY A 241 -5.61 1.30 -5.44
CA GLY A 241 -5.69 1.98 -4.14
C GLY A 241 -7.12 2.17 -3.64
N ILE A 242 -7.28 2.85 -2.50
CA ILE A 242 -8.59 3.08 -1.85
C ILE A 242 -9.55 3.83 -2.80
N TYR A 243 -9.04 4.79 -3.56
CA TYR A 243 -9.80 5.62 -4.49
C TYR A 243 -9.61 5.25 -5.96
N ALA A 244 -8.95 4.12 -6.23
CA ALA A 244 -8.49 3.66 -7.55
C ALA A 244 -7.29 4.41 -8.15
N ASP A 245 -6.79 3.85 -9.26
CA ASP A 245 -5.54 4.24 -9.89
C ASP A 245 -5.48 5.75 -10.23
N LYS A 246 -4.34 6.39 -9.94
CA LYS A 246 -4.06 7.82 -10.13
C LYS A 246 -4.93 8.78 -9.31
N VAL A 247 -5.81 8.25 -8.45
CA VAL A 247 -6.58 9.02 -7.46
C VAL A 247 -6.03 8.77 -6.07
N SER A 248 -5.74 7.51 -5.72
CA SER A 248 -5.00 7.26 -4.48
C SER A 248 -3.64 7.97 -4.49
N GLU A 249 -3.31 8.65 -3.39
CA GLU A 249 -2.08 9.44 -3.25
C GLU A 249 -0.98 8.66 -2.56
N SER A 250 -1.36 7.66 -1.78
CA SER A 250 -0.42 6.74 -1.14
C SER A 250 0.23 5.87 -2.22
N PRO A 251 1.57 5.75 -2.25
CA PRO A 251 2.27 4.95 -3.26
C PRO A 251 1.92 3.47 -3.05
N THR A 252 1.74 2.71 -4.13
CA THR A 252 1.39 1.28 -4.05
C THR A 252 2.37 0.50 -3.16
N SER A 253 1.81 -0.38 -2.34
CA SER A 253 2.54 -1.32 -1.48
C SER A 253 2.86 -2.63 -2.19
N ILE A 254 2.28 -2.87 -3.35
CA ILE A 254 2.50 -4.08 -4.13
C ILE A 254 3.77 -3.90 -4.96
N TYR A 255 4.78 -4.72 -4.70
CA TYR A 255 6.01 -4.77 -5.47
C TYR A 255 6.09 -6.11 -6.21
N SER A 256 5.77 -6.10 -7.52
CA SER A 256 5.90 -7.27 -8.37
C SER A 256 7.21 -7.19 -9.16
N THR A 257 8.15 -8.05 -8.79
CA THR A 257 9.45 -8.24 -9.45
C THR A 257 9.28 -8.60 -10.92
N SER A 258 8.40 -9.56 -11.23
CA SER A 258 8.11 -10.02 -12.60
C SER A 258 7.62 -8.88 -13.52
N LYS A 259 6.70 -8.04 -13.04
CA LYS A 259 6.22 -6.85 -13.79
C LYS A 259 7.33 -5.82 -13.97
N SER A 260 8.16 -5.60 -12.95
CA SER A 260 9.31 -4.70 -13.03
C SER A 260 10.33 -5.17 -14.07
N TYR A 261 10.65 -6.46 -14.10
CA TYR A 261 11.56 -7.07 -15.07
C TYR A 261 10.98 -7.03 -16.48
N THR A 262 9.70 -7.39 -16.64
CA THR A 262 8.99 -7.30 -17.93
C THR A 262 8.96 -5.86 -18.45
N SER A 263 8.67 -4.88 -17.59
CA SER A 263 8.70 -3.46 -17.95
C SER A 263 10.10 -3.03 -18.39
N SER A 264 11.14 -3.40 -17.63
CA SER A 264 12.54 -3.09 -17.96
C SER A 264 12.98 -3.72 -19.29
N LYS A 265 12.55 -4.96 -19.54
CA LYS A 265 12.75 -5.71 -20.78
C LYS A 265 12.07 -5.01 -21.97
N ASN A 266 10.81 -4.63 -21.82
CA ASN A 266 10.04 -3.91 -22.84
C ASN A 266 10.65 -2.54 -23.18
N VAL A 267 11.09 -1.81 -22.16
CA VAL A 267 11.77 -0.51 -22.33
C VAL A 267 13.06 -0.68 -23.12
N LEU A 268 13.87 -1.70 -22.84
CA LEU A 268 15.09 -1.98 -23.61
C LEU A 268 14.77 -2.35 -25.07
N ASN A 269 13.72 -3.14 -25.29
CA ASN A 269 13.24 -3.48 -26.63
C ASN A 269 12.69 -2.27 -27.39
N GLU A 270 12.09 -1.30 -26.70
CA GLU A 270 11.57 -0.06 -27.27
C GLU A 270 12.70 0.94 -27.61
N PHE A 271 13.79 0.94 -26.84
CA PHE A 271 14.86 1.95 -26.97
C PHE A 271 15.89 1.72 -28.07
N ASN A 272 15.95 0.58 -28.81
CA ASN A 272 16.53 0.51 -30.18
C ASN A 272 16.73 -0.91 -30.82
N LEU A 273 16.47 -0.97 -32.14
CA LEU A 273 17.32 -1.49 -33.25
C LEU A 273 17.73 -2.98 -33.32
N GLU A 274 17.21 -3.71 -34.32
CA GLU A 274 17.80 -4.76 -35.21
C GLU A 274 18.86 -5.78 -34.69
N ILE A 275 19.23 -5.80 -33.41
CA ILE A 275 20.33 -6.59 -32.85
C ILE A 275 19.77 -7.47 -31.74
N ASP A 276 20.01 -8.78 -31.84
CA ASP A 276 19.59 -9.76 -30.85
C ASP A 276 20.27 -9.47 -29.48
N HIS A 277 19.46 -9.04 -28.52
CA HIS A 277 19.86 -8.77 -27.13
C HIS A 277 19.66 -9.98 -26.23
N GLU A 278 20.05 -11.17 -26.70
CA GLU A 278 19.83 -12.45 -26.01
C GLU A 278 20.32 -12.47 -24.54
N PRO A 279 21.48 -11.90 -24.16
CA PRO A 279 21.91 -11.85 -22.75
C PRO A 279 20.96 -11.08 -21.82
N VAL A 280 20.18 -10.13 -22.34
CA VAL A 280 19.17 -9.38 -21.57
C VAL A 280 18.01 -10.30 -21.20
N GLU A 281 17.55 -11.10 -22.15
CA GLU A 281 16.49 -12.10 -21.98
C GLU A 281 16.90 -13.12 -20.92
N TYR A 282 18.05 -13.77 -21.09
CA TYR A 282 18.55 -14.74 -20.11
C TYR A 282 18.68 -14.13 -18.70
N TYR A 283 19.15 -12.89 -18.60
CA TYR A 283 19.35 -12.26 -17.30
C TYR A 283 18.03 -12.00 -16.56
N TYR A 284 17.03 -11.40 -17.23
CA TYR A 284 15.74 -11.13 -16.58
C TYR A 284 14.93 -12.41 -16.34
N ASP A 285 14.99 -13.37 -17.25
CA ASP A 285 14.34 -14.68 -17.08
C ASP A 285 14.98 -15.44 -15.90
N ALA A 286 16.31 -15.35 -15.73
CA ALA A 286 16.99 -15.89 -14.56
C ALA A 286 16.59 -15.17 -13.26
N LEU A 287 16.50 -13.84 -13.27
CA LEU A 287 16.10 -13.06 -12.10
C LEU A 287 14.66 -13.36 -11.67
N GLU A 288 13.72 -13.54 -12.61
CA GLU A 288 12.34 -13.91 -12.29
C GLU A 288 12.28 -15.25 -11.54
N GLN A 289 13.07 -16.24 -11.98
CA GLN A 289 13.17 -17.54 -11.29
C GLN A 289 13.97 -17.47 -9.98
N TYR A 290 14.93 -16.56 -9.89
CA TYR A 290 15.80 -16.40 -8.73
C TYR A 290 15.07 -15.69 -7.57
N ASP A 291 14.45 -14.54 -7.85
CA ASP A 291 13.76 -13.73 -6.85
C ASP A 291 12.34 -14.23 -6.56
N GLY A 292 11.68 -14.83 -7.55
CA GLY A 292 10.26 -15.17 -7.46
C GLY A 292 9.36 -13.93 -7.41
N ASP A 293 8.05 -14.15 -7.26
CA ASP A 293 7.02 -13.13 -7.08
C ASP A 293 5.86 -13.74 -6.27
N TYR A 294 4.88 -12.94 -5.85
CA TYR A 294 3.72 -13.41 -5.05
C TYR A 294 2.96 -14.61 -5.66
N PHE A 295 3.06 -14.79 -6.96
CA PHE A 295 2.41 -15.86 -7.73
C PHE A 295 3.39 -16.82 -8.42
N ILE A 296 4.69 -16.51 -8.39
CA ILE A 296 5.74 -17.26 -9.08
C ILE A 296 6.72 -17.76 -8.02
N THR A 297 6.75 -19.07 -7.81
CA THR A 297 7.64 -19.67 -6.82
C THR A 297 9.10 -19.58 -7.26
N LYS A 298 10.00 -19.27 -6.32
CA LYS A 298 11.46 -19.31 -6.53
C LYS A 298 11.90 -20.68 -7.04
N ASN A 299 12.79 -20.69 -8.04
CA ASN A 299 13.45 -21.88 -8.55
C ASN A 299 14.92 -21.59 -8.88
N HIS A 300 15.78 -21.66 -7.86
CA HIS A 300 17.21 -21.41 -8.00
C HIS A 300 17.91 -22.39 -8.95
N THR A 301 17.45 -23.64 -9.06
CA THR A 301 18.04 -24.61 -10.00
C THR A 301 17.83 -24.17 -11.44
N ARG A 302 16.62 -23.72 -11.77
CA ARG A 302 16.31 -23.21 -13.10
C ARG A 302 17.04 -21.89 -13.38
N ALA A 303 17.08 -20.98 -12.41
CA ALA A 303 17.83 -19.73 -12.53
C ALA A 303 19.33 -20.00 -12.80
N PHE A 304 19.92 -20.98 -12.12
CA PHE A 304 21.31 -21.39 -12.30
C PHE A 304 21.57 -21.91 -13.72
N GLU A 305 20.70 -22.76 -14.24
CA GLU A 305 20.78 -23.27 -15.62
C GLU A 305 20.73 -22.14 -16.65
N ILE A 306 19.76 -21.22 -16.51
CA ILE A 306 19.60 -20.07 -17.42
C ILE A 306 20.84 -19.17 -17.39
N LEU A 307 21.43 -18.92 -16.21
CA LEU A 307 22.64 -18.11 -16.09
C LEU A 307 23.87 -18.80 -16.69
N ARG A 308 23.96 -20.13 -16.56
CA ARG A 308 25.00 -20.89 -17.23
C ARG A 308 24.85 -20.81 -18.74
N GLU A 309 23.63 -20.95 -19.27
CA GLU A 309 23.33 -20.75 -20.70
C GLU A 309 23.71 -19.33 -21.16
N CYS A 310 23.41 -18.29 -20.37
CA CYS A 310 23.83 -16.91 -20.64
C CYS A 310 25.35 -16.78 -20.82
N VAL A 311 26.12 -17.38 -19.91
CA VAL A 311 27.59 -17.34 -19.94
C VAL A 311 28.16 -18.15 -21.09
N ASP A 312 27.66 -19.37 -21.31
CA ASP A 312 28.06 -20.26 -22.40
C ASP A 312 27.78 -19.61 -23.76
N TYR A 313 26.62 -18.95 -23.92
CA TYR A 313 26.28 -18.14 -25.08
C TYR A 313 27.31 -17.02 -25.30
N GLY A 314 27.58 -16.22 -24.26
CA GLY A 314 28.54 -15.13 -24.33
C GLY A 314 29.95 -15.57 -24.74
N GLU A 315 30.43 -16.70 -24.19
CA GLU A 315 31.74 -17.26 -24.56
C GLU A 315 31.78 -17.78 -25.99
N SER A 316 30.69 -18.42 -26.46
CA SER A 316 30.60 -18.98 -27.81
C SER A 316 30.56 -17.90 -28.90
N VAL A 317 29.84 -16.80 -28.66
CA VAL A 317 29.61 -15.73 -29.65
C VAL A 317 30.77 -14.73 -29.68
N TYR A 318 31.28 -14.34 -28.51
CA TYR A 318 32.28 -13.25 -28.41
C TYR A 318 33.70 -13.74 -28.13
N GLY A 319 33.88 -15.00 -27.72
CA GLY A 319 35.17 -15.62 -27.43
C GLY A 319 35.72 -15.33 -26.04
N VAL A 320 36.31 -16.36 -25.42
CA VAL A 320 36.79 -16.42 -24.02
C VAL A 320 37.78 -15.29 -23.62
N LYS A 321 38.50 -14.68 -24.57
CA LYS A 321 39.68 -13.84 -24.26
C LYS A 321 39.47 -12.34 -24.40
N ASN A 322 38.39 -11.87 -25.02
CA ASN A 322 38.06 -10.43 -25.08
C ASN A 322 36.72 -10.23 -25.80
N TYR A 323 35.68 -9.86 -25.06
CA TYR A 323 34.34 -9.49 -25.55
C TYR A 323 34.33 -8.18 -26.37
N ARG A 324 35.42 -7.86 -27.07
CA ARG A 324 35.66 -6.61 -27.83
C ARG A 324 34.67 -6.37 -28.95
N ASN A 325 34.01 -7.41 -29.44
CA ASN A 325 33.01 -7.34 -30.51
C ASN A 325 31.57 -7.31 -29.98
N ALA A 326 31.37 -7.39 -28.66
CA ALA A 326 30.05 -7.33 -28.07
C ALA A 326 29.56 -5.88 -27.98
N ASN A 327 28.27 -5.68 -28.22
CA ASN A 327 27.61 -4.40 -27.94
C ASN A 327 27.74 -4.07 -26.44
N GLU A 328 27.82 -2.79 -26.09
CA GLU A 328 27.95 -2.31 -24.71
C GLU A 328 26.83 -2.89 -23.83
N ILE A 329 25.58 -2.93 -24.31
CA ILE A 329 24.46 -3.54 -23.58
C ILE A 329 24.75 -5.01 -23.26
N ASN A 330 25.20 -5.80 -24.24
CA ASN A 330 25.48 -7.23 -24.04
C ASN A 330 26.64 -7.43 -23.06
N ILE A 331 27.67 -6.57 -23.07
CA ILE A 331 28.76 -6.59 -22.06
C ILE A 331 28.20 -6.38 -20.66
N ILE A 332 27.26 -5.44 -20.49
CA ILE A 332 26.63 -5.16 -19.20
C ILE A 332 25.91 -6.39 -18.68
N PHE A 333 25.02 -6.97 -19.49
CA PHE A 333 24.20 -8.11 -19.03
C PHE A 333 25.01 -9.40 -18.89
N LEU A 334 26.02 -9.64 -19.75
CA LEU A 334 26.96 -10.75 -19.55
C LEU A 334 27.77 -10.60 -18.26
N SER A 335 28.24 -9.39 -17.93
CA SER A 335 28.93 -9.14 -16.66
C SER A 335 28.01 -9.42 -15.46
N ARG A 336 26.71 -9.07 -15.57
CA ARG A 336 25.72 -9.36 -14.53
C ARG A 336 25.39 -10.85 -14.44
N CYS A 337 25.25 -11.56 -15.56
CA CYS A 337 25.09 -13.01 -15.59
C CYS A 337 26.27 -13.71 -14.88
N GLN A 338 27.51 -13.34 -15.22
CA GLN A 338 28.72 -13.89 -14.59
C GLN A 338 28.79 -13.56 -13.08
N GLY A 339 28.43 -12.33 -12.71
CA GLY A 339 28.39 -11.89 -11.32
C GLY A 339 27.37 -12.68 -10.50
N LEU A 340 26.14 -12.81 -11.00
CA LEU A 340 25.07 -13.56 -10.34
C LEU A 340 25.38 -15.07 -10.30
N LEU A 341 25.95 -15.63 -11.37
CA LEU A 341 26.43 -17.03 -11.37
C LEU A 341 27.52 -17.25 -10.30
N GLY A 342 28.46 -16.31 -10.18
CA GLY A 342 29.47 -16.32 -9.12
C GLY A 342 28.85 -16.23 -7.73
N HIS A 343 27.83 -15.39 -7.55
CA HIS A 343 27.05 -15.28 -6.31
C HIS A 343 26.34 -16.60 -5.97
N MET A 344 25.72 -17.25 -6.95
CA MET A 344 25.06 -18.55 -6.74
C MET A 344 26.04 -19.65 -6.32
N TYR A 345 27.25 -19.68 -6.87
CA TYR A 345 28.31 -20.59 -6.41
C TYR A 345 28.82 -20.25 -5.00
N LEU A 346 28.86 -18.96 -4.64
CA LEU A 346 29.27 -18.51 -3.30
C LEU A 346 28.26 -18.95 -2.25
N LYS A 347 26.96 -18.80 -2.55
CA LYS A 347 25.85 -19.10 -1.66
C LYS A 347 25.40 -20.54 -1.67
N GLY A 348 25.58 -21.26 -2.77
CA GLY A 348 25.05 -22.61 -2.97
C GLY A 348 23.60 -22.62 -3.47
N HIS A 349 23.13 -21.54 -4.10
CA HIS A 349 21.76 -21.48 -4.61
C HIS A 349 21.69 -22.30 -5.91
N GLY A 350 20.89 -23.37 -5.94
CA GLY A 350 20.73 -24.23 -7.11
C GLY A 350 21.95 -25.08 -7.49
N THR A 351 23.04 -25.03 -6.72
CA THR A 351 24.29 -25.78 -6.92
C THR A 351 25.01 -26.00 -5.59
N GLU A 352 25.94 -26.95 -5.51
CA GLU A 352 26.85 -27.05 -4.37
C GLU A 352 27.75 -25.81 -4.25
N LYS A 353 28.02 -25.38 -3.01
CA LYS A 353 28.92 -24.26 -2.70
C LYS A 353 30.32 -24.53 -3.27
N ASN A 354 30.84 -23.59 -4.06
CA ASN A 354 32.18 -23.68 -4.63
C ASN A 354 32.84 -22.31 -4.68
N TYR A 355 33.63 -21.98 -3.66
CA TYR A 355 34.24 -20.67 -3.49
C TYR A 355 35.28 -20.34 -4.58
N ASP A 356 36.00 -21.34 -5.10
CA ASP A 356 36.97 -21.13 -6.18
C ASP A 356 36.28 -20.75 -7.49
N ARG A 357 35.20 -21.45 -7.86
CA ARG A 357 34.38 -21.10 -9.03
C ARG A 357 33.67 -19.78 -8.84
N ALA A 358 33.17 -19.50 -7.64
CA ALA A 358 32.56 -18.22 -7.30
C ALA A 358 33.54 -17.08 -7.58
N LEU A 359 34.74 -17.14 -7.01
CA LEU A 359 35.76 -16.12 -7.21
C LEU A 359 36.16 -15.98 -8.69
N HIS A 360 36.30 -17.11 -9.41
CA HIS A 360 36.62 -17.09 -10.83
C HIS A 360 35.61 -16.29 -11.66
N TRP A 361 34.32 -16.55 -11.48
CA TRP A 361 33.25 -15.86 -12.23
C TRP A 361 33.05 -14.41 -11.77
N LEU A 362 33.21 -14.11 -10.48
CA LEU A 362 33.18 -12.74 -9.98
C LEU A 362 34.35 -11.90 -10.54
N GLU A 363 35.56 -12.47 -10.62
CA GLU A 363 36.70 -11.81 -11.26
C GLU A 363 36.53 -11.70 -12.78
N ALA A 364 35.86 -12.66 -13.43
CA ALA A 364 35.52 -12.56 -14.85
C ALA A 364 34.53 -11.42 -15.11
N SER A 365 33.49 -11.31 -14.28
CA SER A 365 32.49 -10.24 -14.32
C SER A 365 33.13 -8.86 -14.22
N THR A 366 34.00 -8.65 -13.22
CA THR A 366 34.69 -7.35 -13.02
C THR A 366 35.65 -6.98 -14.16
N LYS A 367 36.23 -7.96 -14.86
CA LYS A 367 37.05 -7.69 -16.07
C LYS A 367 36.23 -7.16 -17.24
N LEU A 368 34.95 -7.54 -17.32
CA LEU A 368 34.02 -7.02 -18.32
C LEU A 368 33.52 -5.63 -17.93
N ARG A 369 32.89 -5.56 -16.75
CA ARG A 369 32.37 -4.33 -16.19
C ARG A 369 32.29 -4.46 -14.68
N ASN A 370 32.76 -3.44 -13.99
CA ASN A 370 32.66 -3.40 -12.54
C ASN A 370 31.19 -3.31 -12.11
N THR A 371 30.74 -4.30 -11.34
CA THR A 371 29.42 -4.35 -10.70
C THR A 371 29.58 -4.26 -9.18
N SER A 372 28.61 -3.64 -8.52
CA SER A 372 28.68 -3.37 -7.09
C SER A 372 28.60 -4.65 -6.25
N GLU A 373 27.79 -5.59 -6.74
CA GLU A 373 27.50 -6.91 -6.16
C GLU A 373 28.74 -7.79 -6.22
N ALA A 374 29.40 -7.86 -7.40
CA ALA A 374 30.60 -8.67 -7.56
C ALA A 374 31.74 -8.23 -6.64
N PHE A 375 31.99 -6.91 -6.50
CA PHE A 375 33.00 -6.43 -5.56
C PHE A 375 32.64 -6.68 -4.10
N ASN A 376 31.36 -6.57 -3.74
CA ASN A 376 30.90 -6.94 -2.41
C ASN A 376 31.19 -8.42 -2.11
N ASP A 377 30.85 -9.32 -3.04
CA ASP A 377 31.00 -10.76 -2.85
C ASP A 377 32.47 -11.19 -2.80
N ILE A 378 33.31 -10.59 -3.65
CA ILE A 378 34.77 -10.76 -3.58
C ILE A 378 35.28 -10.28 -2.20
N GLY A 379 34.83 -9.12 -1.75
CA GLY A 379 35.14 -8.58 -0.42
C GLY A 379 34.79 -9.56 0.70
N GLN A 380 33.61 -10.20 0.64
CA GLN A 380 33.18 -11.20 1.61
C GLN A 380 34.06 -12.46 1.60
N ILE A 381 34.50 -12.92 0.43
CA ILE A 381 35.42 -14.08 0.32
C ILE A 381 36.73 -13.79 1.06
N TYR A 382 37.31 -12.61 0.87
CA TYR A 382 38.56 -12.19 1.53
C TYR A 382 38.37 -11.90 3.04
N ASP A 383 37.24 -11.33 3.43
CA ASP A 383 36.89 -10.99 4.82
C ASP A 383 36.74 -12.25 5.67
N LYS A 384 35.85 -13.16 5.23
CA LYS A 384 35.53 -14.41 5.94
C LYS A 384 36.60 -15.49 5.75
N GLY A 385 37.51 -15.35 4.79
CA GLY A 385 38.53 -16.35 4.50
C GLY A 385 37.96 -17.66 3.96
N LEU A 386 36.93 -17.59 3.11
CA LEU A 386 36.20 -18.78 2.61
C LEU A 386 37.06 -19.72 1.74
N ILE A 387 38.15 -19.19 1.17
CA ILE A 387 39.16 -19.95 0.45
C ILE A 387 40.41 -20.02 1.32
N GLU A 388 40.93 -21.23 1.51
CA GLU A 388 42.12 -21.46 2.34
C GLU A 388 43.30 -20.57 1.90
N GLY A 389 43.90 -19.86 2.86
CA GLY A 389 45.03 -18.96 2.62
C GLY A 389 44.69 -17.62 1.95
N LYS A 390 43.42 -17.33 1.65
CA LYS A 390 42.99 -16.04 1.06
C LYS A 390 42.35 -15.07 2.05
N GLN A 391 42.38 -15.33 3.36
CA GLN A 391 41.86 -14.35 4.32
C GLN A 391 42.74 -13.10 4.37
N ASN A 392 42.19 -11.93 4.05
CA ASN A 392 42.89 -10.66 4.11
C ASN A 392 41.93 -9.49 4.28
N THR A 393 41.90 -8.94 5.49
CA THR A 393 41.05 -7.83 5.90
C THR A 393 41.31 -6.55 5.10
N ARG A 394 42.58 -6.28 4.75
CA ARG A 394 42.93 -5.08 3.98
C ARG A 394 42.36 -5.14 2.57
N THR A 395 42.50 -6.27 1.88
CA THR A 395 41.93 -6.42 0.53
C THR A 395 40.41 -6.40 0.56
N ALA A 396 39.79 -7.01 1.59
CA ALA A 396 38.34 -6.92 1.79
C ALA A 396 37.86 -5.47 1.91
N ILE A 397 38.52 -4.64 2.72
CA ILE A 397 38.20 -3.20 2.84
C ILE A 397 38.34 -2.48 1.50
N GLU A 398 39.39 -2.77 0.72
CA GLU A 398 39.60 -2.18 -0.61
C GLU A 398 38.45 -2.53 -1.57
N TYR A 399 38.06 -3.81 -1.64
CA TYR A 399 36.91 -4.25 -2.45
C TYR A 399 35.57 -3.68 -1.97
N TYR A 400 35.31 -3.63 -0.66
CA TYR A 400 34.11 -2.98 -0.14
C TYR A 400 34.08 -1.49 -0.48
N LYS A 401 35.21 -0.78 -0.39
CA LYS A 401 35.28 0.63 -0.81
C LYS A 401 35.00 0.80 -2.30
N ASP A 402 35.47 -0.11 -3.14
CA ASP A 402 35.19 -0.08 -4.58
C ASP A 402 33.71 -0.37 -4.88
N ALA A 403 33.09 -1.30 -4.17
CA ALA A 403 31.63 -1.53 -4.24
C ALA A 403 30.83 -0.30 -3.77
N ILE A 404 31.28 0.40 -2.72
CA ILE A 404 30.63 1.61 -2.21
C ILE A 404 30.72 2.77 -3.20
N LYS A 405 31.80 2.88 -4.00
CA LYS A 405 31.89 3.86 -5.10
C LYS A 405 30.83 3.61 -6.17
N LEU A 406 30.39 2.36 -6.32
CA LEU A 406 29.28 1.95 -7.19
C LEU A 406 27.92 1.95 -6.45
N ASP A 407 27.85 2.57 -5.26
CA ASP A 407 26.65 2.75 -4.45
C ASP A 407 26.04 1.49 -3.82
N SER A 408 26.81 0.38 -3.70
CA SER A 408 26.33 -0.82 -2.97
C SER A 408 26.03 -0.51 -1.50
N HIS A 409 24.87 -0.95 -1.03
CA HIS A 409 24.42 -0.76 0.34
C HIS A 409 24.80 -1.93 1.26
N GLU A 410 24.90 -3.13 0.70
CA GLU A 410 25.42 -4.34 1.35
C GLU A 410 26.90 -4.16 1.69
N ALA A 411 27.70 -3.62 0.76
CA ALA A 411 29.11 -3.36 1.00
C ALA A 411 29.34 -2.32 2.11
N ARG A 412 28.47 -1.30 2.22
CA ARG A 412 28.52 -0.33 3.33
C ARG A 412 28.32 -1.01 4.66
N LEU A 413 27.33 -1.90 4.74
CA LEU A 413 27.06 -2.66 5.96
C LEU A 413 28.19 -3.64 6.29
N ASN A 414 28.69 -4.39 5.30
CA ASN A 414 29.78 -5.34 5.51
C ASN A 414 31.06 -4.63 5.96
N LEU A 415 31.39 -3.48 5.37
CA LEU A 415 32.49 -2.64 5.83
C LEU A 415 32.24 -2.13 7.26
N ALA A 416 31.03 -1.70 7.59
CA ALA A 416 30.70 -1.27 8.94
C ALA A 416 30.88 -2.41 9.96
N LYS A 417 30.39 -3.62 9.66
CA LYS A 417 30.55 -4.82 10.51
C LYS A 417 32.01 -5.19 10.70
N LEU A 418 32.81 -5.15 9.63
CA LEU A 418 34.25 -5.38 9.69
C LEU A 418 34.95 -4.37 10.61
N LEU A 419 34.65 -3.08 10.47
CA LEU A 419 35.24 -2.03 11.32
C LEU A 419 34.80 -2.13 12.79
N ILE A 420 33.57 -2.58 13.06
CA ILE A 420 33.09 -2.87 14.41
C ILE A 420 33.90 -4.02 15.02
N ASN A 421 34.10 -5.10 14.27
CA ASN A 421 34.90 -6.24 14.71
C ASN A 421 36.37 -5.85 14.98
N GLU A 422 36.97 -5.02 14.10
CA GLU A 422 38.33 -4.50 14.29
C GLU A 422 38.45 -3.61 15.54
N SER A 423 37.37 -2.92 15.93
CA SER A 423 37.35 -2.13 17.17
C SER A 423 37.25 -2.97 18.46
N GLY A 424 37.29 -4.30 18.35
CA GLY A 424 37.36 -5.22 19.48
C GLY A 424 36.02 -5.50 20.17
N ASN A 425 34.90 -5.25 19.48
CA ASN A 425 33.53 -5.30 20.03
C ASN A 425 33.28 -4.40 21.25
N GLU A 426 34.28 -3.65 21.72
CA GLU A 426 34.12 -2.60 22.72
C GLU A 426 33.31 -1.45 22.12
N VAL A 427 32.46 -0.85 22.95
CA VAL A 427 31.42 0.12 22.61
C VAL A 427 31.83 1.01 21.43
N VAL A 428 31.14 0.87 20.29
CA VAL A 428 31.38 1.64 19.03
C VAL A 428 31.52 3.14 19.30
N PHE A 429 30.89 3.64 20.36
CA PHE A 429 31.08 4.98 20.91
C PHE A 429 32.54 5.44 21.06
N LEU A 430 33.44 4.55 21.49
CA LEU A 430 34.86 4.86 21.70
C LEU A 430 35.72 4.56 20.48
N SER A 431 35.17 3.90 19.46
CA SER A 431 35.92 3.51 18.26
C SER A 431 36.41 4.75 17.49
N PRO A 432 37.66 4.75 16.98
CA PRO A 432 38.14 5.79 16.08
C PRO A 432 37.37 5.81 14.76
N TYR A 433 36.70 4.71 14.40
CA TYR A 433 35.91 4.57 13.18
C TYR A 433 34.43 4.96 13.34
N ARG A 434 34.00 5.43 14.53
CA ARG A 434 32.57 5.66 14.84
C ARG A 434 31.83 6.53 13.82
N GLU A 435 32.50 7.56 13.29
CA GLU A 435 31.91 8.48 12.30
C GLU A 435 31.69 7.76 10.97
N GLN A 436 32.70 7.04 10.50
CA GLN A 436 32.63 6.26 9.26
C GLN A 436 31.61 5.11 9.37
N ILE A 437 31.56 4.40 10.50
CA ILE A 437 30.60 3.33 10.76
C ILE A 437 29.18 3.88 10.74
N PHE A 438 28.91 4.95 11.48
CA PHE A 438 27.60 5.56 11.56
C PHE A 438 27.12 6.07 10.20
N GLU A 439 27.99 6.74 9.44
CA GLU A 439 27.67 7.23 8.09
C GLU A 439 27.36 6.08 7.11
N ASN A 440 28.16 5.02 7.12
CA ASN A 440 27.94 3.85 6.27
C ASN A 440 26.62 3.15 6.59
N VAL A 441 26.32 2.94 7.87
CA VAL A 441 25.05 2.33 8.32
C VAL A 441 23.86 3.22 7.97
N GLN A 442 23.94 4.52 8.24
CA GLN A 442 22.89 5.48 7.88
C GLN A 442 22.61 5.48 6.37
N LYS A 443 23.66 5.48 5.53
CA LYS A 443 23.51 5.39 4.06
C LYS A 443 22.96 4.04 3.60
N ALA A 444 23.34 2.93 4.26
CA ALA A 444 22.78 1.61 3.98
C ALA A 444 21.27 1.55 4.29
N VAL A 445 20.83 2.17 5.40
CA VAL A 445 19.41 2.31 5.74
C VAL A 445 18.66 3.12 4.69
N TYR A 446 19.22 4.25 4.23
CA TYR A 446 18.59 5.06 3.18
C TYR A 446 18.40 4.31 1.86
N LYS A 447 19.25 3.31 1.60
CA LYS A 447 19.13 2.42 0.43
C LYS A 447 18.26 1.18 0.68
N GLY A 448 17.71 1.03 1.88
CA GLY A 448 16.77 -0.03 2.19
C GLY A 448 17.40 -1.31 2.75
N ASN A 449 18.65 -1.29 3.24
CA ASN A 449 19.20 -2.48 3.89
C ASN A 449 18.50 -2.78 5.23
N THR A 450 17.97 -4.00 5.39
CA THR A 450 17.23 -4.41 6.60
C THR A 450 18.11 -4.54 7.83
N GLU A 451 19.23 -5.27 7.75
CA GLU A 451 20.13 -5.45 8.90
C GLU A 451 20.73 -4.11 9.37
N ALA A 452 20.96 -3.16 8.47
CA ALA A 452 21.43 -1.83 8.83
C ALA A 452 20.45 -1.04 9.73
N LEU A 453 19.13 -1.31 9.66
CA LEU A 453 18.13 -0.67 10.53
C LEU A 453 18.37 -1.02 12.01
N TYR A 454 18.70 -2.27 12.28
CA TYR A 454 19.03 -2.74 13.62
C TYR A 454 20.25 -1.99 14.18
N TYR A 455 21.35 -1.96 13.42
CA TYR A 455 22.57 -1.26 13.86
C TYR A 455 22.35 0.23 14.03
N LEU A 456 21.52 0.85 13.19
CA LEU A 456 21.16 2.25 13.36
C LEU A 456 20.38 2.46 14.66
N GLY A 457 19.38 1.62 14.96
CA GLY A 457 18.66 1.63 16.23
C GLY A 457 19.59 1.56 17.44
N GLU A 458 20.55 0.62 17.41
CA GLU A 458 21.54 0.42 18.48
C GLU A 458 22.44 1.65 18.66
N PHE A 459 22.89 2.27 17.57
CA PHE A 459 23.71 3.49 17.63
C PHE A 459 22.95 4.72 18.13
N LEU A 460 21.66 4.81 17.84
CA LEU A 460 20.82 5.87 18.37
C LEU A 460 20.55 5.66 19.87
N GLN A 461 20.27 4.42 20.27
CA GLN A 461 20.04 4.06 21.67
C GLN A 461 21.30 4.20 22.53
N SER A 462 22.48 3.88 22.00
CA SER A 462 23.75 4.02 22.73
C SER A 462 24.28 5.45 22.80
N GLY A 463 23.67 6.41 22.08
CA GLY A 463 24.11 7.80 22.02
C GLY A 463 25.24 8.09 21.02
N VAL A 464 25.69 7.09 20.24
CA VAL A 464 26.68 7.27 19.17
C VAL A 464 26.20 8.28 18.13
N GLY A 465 24.91 8.19 17.74
CA GLY A 465 24.33 9.12 16.77
C GLY A 465 24.42 10.58 17.20
N ALA A 466 24.13 10.87 18.47
CA ALA A 466 24.23 12.23 19.04
C ALA A 466 25.69 12.72 19.15
N ALA A 467 26.64 11.81 19.36
CA ALA A 467 28.06 12.15 19.40
C ALA A 467 28.62 12.51 18.01
N VAL A 468 28.14 11.84 16.95
CA VAL A 468 28.54 12.07 15.55
C VAL A 468 27.81 13.27 14.95
N GLN A 469 26.48 13.35 15.11
CA GLN A 469 25.63 14.41 14.55
C GLN A 469 25.11 15.34 15.65
N LYS A 470 25.95 16.29 16.09
CA LYS A 470 25.63 17.22 17.19
C LYS A 470 24.42 18.12 16.94
N ASP A 471 24.14 18.42 15.68
CA ASP A 471 23.05 19.32 15.28
C ASP A 471 21.69 18.61 15.22
N ARG A 472 21.66 17.27 15.24
CA ARG A 472 20.43 16.48 15.10
C ARG A 472 19.94 15.98 16.45
N GLN A 473 18.70 16.29 16.80
CA GLN A 473 18.04 15.73 17.97
C GLN A 473 17.43 14.37 17.63
N PHE A 474 17.82 13.35 18.40
CA PHE A 474 17.24 12.01 18.31
C PHE A 474 16.24 11.84 19.44
N THR A 475 14.98 11.60 19.08
CA THR A 475 13.88 11.34 20.03
C THR A 475 13.69 9.84 20.21
N CYS A 476 13.08 9.45 21.33
CA CYS A 476 12.71 8.05 21.57
C CYS A 476 11.85 7.49 20.42
N GLU A 477 10.88 8.28 19.93
CA GLU A 477 9.98 7.87 18.85
C GLU A 477 10.76 7.54 17.56
N ASN A 478 11.76 8.37 17.22
CA ASN A 478 12.61 8.12 16.07
C ASN A 478 13.42 6.83 16.22
N THR A 479 13.96 6.56 17.41
CA THR A 479 14.72 5.33 17.67
C THR A 479 13.82 4.09 17.63
N ALA A 480 12.66 4.14 18.29
CA ALA A 480 11.68 3.06 18.28
C ALA A 480 11.18 2.76 16.86
N MET A 481 11.07 3.78 16.00
CA MET A 481 10.68 3.61 14.60
C MET A 481 11.68 2.75 13.80
N TYR A 482 12.99 2.91 13.99
CA TYR A 482 13.97 2.08 13.28
C TYR A 482 13.86 0.60 13.67
N TYR A 483 13.66 0.31 14.94
CA TYR A 483 13.40 -1.05 15.41
C TYR A 483 12.05 -1.59 14.92
N LYS A 484 11.00 -0.75 14.91
CA LYS A 484 9.69 -1.11 14.33
C LYS A 484 9.84 -1.54 12.87
N ILE A 485 10.47 -0.71 12.04
CA ILE A 485 10.67 -1.00 10.61
C ILE A 485 11.56 -2.23 10.43
N PHE A 486 12.59 -2.42 11.26
CA PHE A 486 13.42 -3.63 11.24
C PHE A 486 12.58 -4.89 11.46
N VAL A 487 11.72 -4.89 12.49
CA VAL A 487 10.87 -6.04 12.81
C VAL A 487 9.79 -6.26 11.74
N GLU A 488 9.19 -5.19 11.20
CA GLU A 488 8.23 -5.28 10.09
C GLU A 488 8.85 -5.89 8.83
N ARG A 489 10.15 -5.65 8.58
CA ARG A 489 10.90 -6.28 7.49
C ARG A 489 11.35 -7.71 7.80
N LEU A 490 11.15 -8.19 9.02
CA LEU A 490 11.33 -9.60 9.39
C LEU A 490 9.98 -10.31 9.45
N GLU A 491 9.09 -9.93 8.53
CA GLU A 491 7.72 -10.40 8.40
C GLU A 491 7.62 -11.93 8.40
N ARG A 492 8.50 -12.62 7.68
CA ARG A 492 8.53 -14.09 7.62
C ARG A 492 8.61 -14.74 9.00
N TYR A 493 9.37 -14.15 9.92
CA TYR A 493 9.59 -14.71 11.25
C TYR A 493 8.52 -14.29 12.25
N PHE A 494 8.11 -13.03 12.22
CA PHE A 494 7.22 -12.46 13.23
C PHE A 494 5.75 -12.41 12.79
N MET A 495 5.49 -12.41 11.49
CA MET A 495 4.16 -12.24 10.90
C MET A 495 3.84 -13.25 9.77
N PRO A 496 4.10 -14.56 9.94
CA PRO A 496 3.79 -15.57 8.91
C PRO A 496 2.30 -15.64 8.54
N HIS A 497 1.43 -15.13 9.42
CA HIS A 497 -0.01 -15.04 9.20
C HIS A 497 -0.41 -14.07 8.05
N LEU A 498 0.49 -13.20 7.59
CA LEU A 498 0.27 -12.35 6.41
C LEU A 498 0.31 -13.15 5.11
N LYS A 499 1.29 -14.05 4.97
CA LYS A 499 1.34 -15.02 3.86
C LYS A 499 0.09 -15.91 3.87
N TYR A 500 -0.26 -16.45 5.04
CA TYR A 500 -1.51 -17.20 5.22
C TYR A 500 -2.74 -16.39 4.75
N ALA A 501 -2.88 -15.15 5.19
CA ALA A 501 -4.02 -14.31 4.81
C ALA A 501 -4.06 -14.02 3.30
N PHE A 502 -2.90 -13.82 2.69
CA PHE A 502 -2.80 -13.61 1.26
C PHE A 502 -3.19 -14.86 0.46
N ASP A 503 -2.75 -16.04 0.90
CA ASP A 503 -3.16 -17.30 0.26
C ASP A 503 -4.66 -17.54 0.43
N GLU A 504 -5.23 -17.39 1.63
CA GLU A 504 -6.68 -17.47 1.85
C GLU A 504 -7.46 -16.51 0.95
N LEU A 505 -6.95 -15.28 0.76
CA LEU A 505 -7.54 -14.31 -0.17
C LEU A 505 -7.53 -14.84 -1.61
N ARG A 506 -6.40 -15.40 -2.07
CA ARG A 506 -6.26 -15.96 -3.42
C ARG A 506 -7.26 -17.08 -3.69
N PHE A 507 -7.64 -17.85 -2.66
CA PHE A 507 -8.62 -18.93 -2.76
C PHE A 507 -10.07 -18.48 -2.52
N GLY A 508 -10.30 -17.19 -2.22
CA GLY A 508 -11.62 -16.61 -2.02
C GLY A 508 -12.18 -16.75 -0.61
N ASN A 509 -11.36 -17.13 0.37
CA ASN A 509 -11.74 -17.27 1.78
C ASN A 509 -11.53 -15.95 2.52
N PHE A 510 -12.37 -14.95 2.22
CA PHE A 510 -12.19 -13.58 2.73
C PHE A 510 -12.29 -13.45 4.25
N LYS A 511 -13.06 -14.32 4.93
CA LYS A 511 -13.17 -14.31 6.41
C LYS A 511 -11.86 -14.76 7.07
N ASN A 512 -11.23 -15.81 6.54
CA ASN A 512 -9.94 -16.30 7.03
C ASN A 512 -8.81 -15.30 6.73
N ALA A 513 -8.82 -14.74 5.51
CA ALA A 513 -7.89 -13.67 5.13
C ALA A 513 -7.99 -12.47 6.09
N LEU A 514 -9.21 -12.07 6.44
CA LEU A 514 -9.46 -10.99 7.40
C LEU A 514 -8.80 -11.27 8.75
N ILE A 515 -8.80 -12.50 9.26
CA ILE A 515 -8.18 -12.84 10.54
C ILE A 515 -6.66 -12.61 10.52
N GLY A 516 -5.95 -13.08 9.49
CA GLY A 516 -4.50 -12.87 9.43
C GLY A 516 -4.14 -11.39 9.28
N TYR A 517 -4.85 -10.63 8.42
CA TYR A 517 -4.65 -9.18 8.36
C TYR A 517 -4.99 -8.47 9.68
N LEU A 518 -5.94 -8.99 10.45
CA LEU A 518 -6.31 -8.43 11.76
C LEU A 518 -5.21 -8.60 12.81
N ILE A 519 -4.60 -9.78 12.84
CA ILE A 519 -3.48 -10.08 13.75
C ILE A 519 -2.35 -9.08 13.47
N ALA A 520 -1.98 -8.92 12.20
CA ALA A 520 -1.01 -7.92 11.76
C ALA A 520 -1.44 -6.47 12.10
N ALA A 521 -2.73 -6.16 11.96
CA ALA A 521 -3.26 -4.85 12.29
C ALA A 521 -3.17 -4.53 13.80
N GLU A 522 -3.36 -5.51 14.67
CA GLU A 522 -3.16 -5.41 16.13
C GLU A 522 -1.67 -5.33 16.51
N GLN A 523 -0.79 -5.95 15.72
CA GLN A 523 0.68 -5.77 15.83
C GLN A 523 1.16 -4.41 15.35
N GLY A 524 0.30 -3.62 14.70
CA GLY A 524 0.59 -2.24 14.33
C GLY A 524 1.00 -2.00 12.89
N LEU A 525 0.85 -2.98 12.00
CA LEU A 525 1.19 -2.80 10.59
C LEU A 525 0.14 -1.94 9.89
N GLU A 526 0.57 -0.80 9.33
CA GLU A 526 -0.29 0.19 8.68
C GLU A 526 -1.01 -0.38 7.46
N ASN A 527 -0.30 -1.11 6.60
CA ASN A 527 -0.91 -1.75 5.43
C ASN A 527 -1.98 -2.78 5.81
N ALA A 528 -1.72 -3.58 6.85
CA ALA A 528 -2.68 -4.55 7.36
C ALA A 528 -3.92 -3.87 7.99
N GLN A 529 -3.78 -2.71 8.62
CA GLN A 529 -4.91 -1.91 9.14
C GLN A 529 -5.81 -1.43 8.00
N VAL A 530 -5.22 -0.94 6.90
CA VAL A 530 -5.96 -0.55 5.70
C VAL A 530 -6.64 -1.75 5.04
N SER A 531 -5.93 -2.86 4.87
CA SER A 531 -6.46 -4.12 4.33
C SER A 531 -7.62 -4.67 5.16
N THR A 532 -7.48 -4.66 6.48
CA THR A 532 -8.54 -5.04 7.43
C THR A 532 -9.77 -4.17 7.25
N SER A 533 -9.59 -2.84 7.20
CA SER A 533 -10.69 -1.92 6.95
C SER A 533 -11.35 -2.20 5.60
N TYR A 534 -10.56 -2.45 4.55
CA TYR A 534 -11.07 -2.73 3.21
C TYR A 534 -11.88 -4.03 3.14
N LEU A 535 -11.50 -5.06 3.88
CA LEU A 535 -12.29 -6.30 4.00
C LEU A 535 -13.59 -6.08 4.78
N LEU A 536 -13.56 -5.25 5.82
CA LEU A 536 -14.73 -4.92 6.64
C LEU A 536 -15.73 -4.02 5.91
N PHE A 537 -15.23 -3.04 5.15
CA PHE A 537 -16.01 -2.00 4.49
C PHE A 537 -15.34 -1.57 3.17
N GLN A 538 -16.08 -1.60 2.06
CA GLN A 538 -15.61 -1.09 0.78
C GLN A 538 -16.38 0.16 0.35
N LEU A 539 -15.64 1.17 -0.12
CA LEU A 539 -16.24 2.32 -0.79
C LEU A 539 -16.96 1.85 -2.06
N GLN A 540 -18.18 2.33 -2.25
CA GLN A 540 -19.02 1.95 -3.37
C GLN A 540 -19.01 3.05 -4.44
N PRO A 541 -18.70 2.75 -5.71
CA PRO A 541 -18.75 3.74 -6.77
C PRO A 541 -20.18 4.21 -7.01
N PHE A 542 -20.33 5.43 -7.53
CA PHE A 542 -21.65 5.99 -7.88
C PHE A 542 -22.37 5.17 -8.95
N ILE A 543 -21.61 4.65 -9.93
CA ILE A 543 -22.10 3.73 -10.97
C ILE A 543 -21.72 2.31 -10.55
N LEU A 544 -22.72 1.55 -10.08
CA LEU A 544 -22.52 0.20 -9.59
C LEU A 544 -22.74 -0.82 -10.72
N LYS A 545 -21.76 -1.71 -10.93
CA LYS A 545 -21.93 -2.92 -11.75
C LYS A 545 -22.74 -4.00 -11.03
N HIS A 546 -22.67 -4.03 -9.70
CA HIS A 546 -23.29 -5.03 -8.83
C HIS A 546 -24.34 -4.41 -7.91
N LYS A 547 -25.11 -5.25 -7.22
CA LYS A 547 -26.03 -4.77 -6.18
C LYS A 547 -25.26 -4.02 -5.10
N ARG A 548 -25.87 -2.97 -4.56
CA ARG A 548 -25.30 -2.18 -3.47
C ARG A 548 -25.09 -3.08 -2.25
N LYS A 549 -23.86 -3.12 -1.73
CA LYS A 549 -23.54 -3.89 -0.52
C LYS A 549 -24.11 -3.21 0.72
N THR A 550 -24.50 -4.02 1.70
CA THR A 550 -24.97 -3.59 3.03
C THR A 550 -23.91 -3.88 4.07
N PHE A 551 -23.74 -2.98 5.04
CA PHE A 551 -22.74 -3.16 6.10
C PHE A 551 -23.42 -3.09 7.46
N THR A 552 -23.04 -4.02 8.33
CA THR A 552 -23.49 -4.12 9.72
C THR A 552 -22.83 -3.04 10.55
N LYS A 553 -23.47 -2.58 11.63
CA LYS A 553 -22.92 -1.52 12.49
C LYS A 553 -21.53 -1.88 13.04
N ASP A 554 -21.36 -3.09 13.58
CA ASP A 554 -20.13 -3.48 14.27
C ASP A 554 -18.93 -3.55 13.30
N ARG A 555 -19.15 -3.97 12.05
CA ARG A 555 -18.12 -3.94 11.00
C ARG A 555 -17.74 -2.53 10.57
N ILE A 556 -18.70 -1.60 10.49
CA ILE A 556 -18.42 -0.18 10.20
C ILE A 556 -17.59 0.40 11.35
N ASP A 557 -18.03 0.23 12.60
CA ASP A 557 -17.33 0.74 13.77
C ASP A 557 -15.90 0.17 13.87
N SER A 558 -15.74 -1.11 13.55
CA SER A 558 -14.43 -1.78 13.47
C SER A 558 -13.56 -1.21 12.34
N SER A 559 -14.12 -1.02 11.13
CA SER A 559 -13.41 -0.43 10.00
C SER A 559 -12.92 0.98 10.32
N LEU A 560 -13.78 1.83 10.90
CA LEU A 560 -13.42 3.19 11.32
C LEU A 560 -12.26 3.18 12.33
N LYS A 561 -12.28 2.27 13.30
CA LYS A 561 -11.18 2.11 14.27
C LYS A 561 -9.84 1.79 13.57
N TYR A 562 -9.84 0.92 12.58
CA TYR A 562 -8.61 0.57 11.85
C TYR A 562 -8.15 1.67 10.89
N LEU A 563 -9.06 2.38 10.23
CA LEU A 563 -8.71 3.58 9.45
C LEU A 563 -8.11 4.67 10.35
N GLU A 564 -8.66 4.86 11.56
CA GLU A 564 -8.15 5.85 12.51
C GLU A 564 -6.73 5.50 12.97
N ARG A 565 -6.46 4.21 13.22
CA ARG A 565 -5.11 3.70 13.49
C ARG A 565 -4.16 3.90 12.31
N ALA A 566 -4.58 3.62 11.08
CA ALA A 566 -3.76 3.86 9.89
C ALA A 566 -3.50 5.36 9.68
N SER A 567 -4.49 6.22 9.95
CA SER A 567 -4.33 7.67 9.92
C SER A 567 -3.32 8.16 10.96
N LEU A 568 -3.29 7.59 12.17
CA LEU A 568 -2.29 7.89 13.20
C LEU A 568 -0.86 7.51 12.75
N GLN A 569 -0.73 6.52 11.86
CA GLN A 569 0.53 6.14 11.20
C GLN A 569 0.83 6.96 9.92
N ASN A 570 0.10 8.05 9.70
CA ASN A 570 0.25 8.97 8.56
C ASN A 570 -0.13 8.39 7.18
N ASN A 571 -0.98 7.37 7.12
CA ASN A 571 -1.60 7.01 5.83
C ASN A 571 -2.55 8.14 5.37
N ILE A 572 -2.24 8.72 4.20
CA ILE A 572 -2.95 9.86 3.64
C ILE A 572 -4.36 9.44 3.17
N ASP A 573 -4.45 8.36 2.40
CA ASP A 573 -5.70 7.89 1.80
C ASP A 573 -6.72 7.47 2.88
N ALA A 574 -6.26 6.81 3.95
CA ALA A 574 -7.07 6.45 5.10
C ALA A 574 -7.59 7.69 5.84
N THR A 575 -6.76 8.75 5.95
CA THR A 575 -7.14 10.02 6.56
C THR A 575 -8.21 10.74 5.74
N VAL A 576 -8.06 10.78 4.41
CA VAL A 576 -9.07 11.36 3.51
C VAL A 576 -10.36 10.53 3.56
N LEU A 577 -10.26 9.20 3.57
CA LEU A 577 -11.42 8.31 3.66
C LEU A 577 -12.21 8.52 4.95
N LEU A 578 -11.56 8.66 6.10
CA LEU A 578 -12.24 9.02 7.35
C LEU A 578 -13.01 10.33 7.20
N GLY A 579 -12.37 11.35 6.62
CA GLY A 579 -13.02 12.63 6.34
C GLY A 579 -14.27 12.47 5.48
N ASP A 580 -14.19 11.69 4.40
CA ASP A 580 -15.31 11.43 3.49
C ASP A 580 -16.45 10.66 4.18
N LEU A 581 -16.12 9.68 5.03
CA LEU A 581 -17.11 8.92 5.79
C LEU A 581 -17.87 9.84 6.77
N TYR A 582 -17.15 10.68 7.52
CA TYR A 582 -17.79 11.64 8.43
C TYR A 582 -18.53 12.77 7.70
N LEU A 583 -18.07 13.18 6.52
CA LEU A 583 -18.72 14.21 5.70
C LEU A 583 -20.07 13.73 5.14
N ASN A 584 -20.09 12.52 4.57
CA ASN A 584 -21.26 12.01 3.87
C ASN A 584 -22.21 11.21 4.78
N GLY A 585 -21.69 10.67 5.89
CA GLY A 585 -22.35 9.61 6.64
C GLY A 585 -22.45 8.32 5.81
N ILE A 586 -22.88 7.24 6.45
CA ILE A 586 -23.05 5.94 5.75
C ILE A 586 -24.54 5.64 5.67
N ALA A 587 -25.10 5.79 4.47
CA ALA A 587 -26.51 5.53 4.20
C ALA A 587 -26.92 4.10 4.60
N GLY A 588 -27.98 3.97 5.39
CA GLY A 588 -28.46 2.68 5.90
C GLY A 588 -27.83 2.23 7.23
N SER A 589 -26.96 3.05 7.83
CA SER A 589 -26.42 2.83 9.17
C SER A 589 -26.76 4.01 10.10
N ASN A 590 -26.66 3.81 11.42
CA ASN A 590 -26.80 4.89 12.41
C ASN A 590 -25.59 5.86 12.46
N PHE A 591 -24.68 5.77 11.49
CA PHE A 591 -23.51 6.64 11.38
C PHE A 591 -23.88 7.93 10.63
N SER A 592 -24.19 8.97 11.41
CA SER A 592 -24.59 10.29 10.91
C SER A 592 -23.39 11.16 10.51
N THR A 593 -23.65 12.16 9.67
CA THR A 593 -22.68 13.18 9.29
C THR A 593 -22.12 13.93 10.51
N ASP A 594 -20.80 14.02 10.62
CA ASP A 594 -20.09 14.83 11.62
C ASP A 594 -19.08 15.74 10.92
N TYR A 595 -19.54 16.94 10.60
CA TYR A 595 -18.73 17.94 9.91
C TYR A 595 -17.52 18.41 10.72
N SER A 596 -17.59 18.38 12.06
CA SER A 596 -16.47 18.77 12.92
C SER A 596 -15.31 17.80 12.74
N LYS A 597 -15.60 16.49 12.85
CA LYS A 597 -14.60 15.44 12.63
C LYS A 597 -14.09 15.43 11.20
N ALA A 598 -14.98 15.53 10.21
CA ALA A 598 -14.57 15.60 8.80
C ALA A 598 -13.56 16.73 8.56
N PHE A 599 -13.84 17.92 9.12
CA PHE A 599 -12.93 19.07 9.04
C PHE A 599 -11.56 18.76 9.66
N THR A 600 -11.52 18.11 10.84
CA THR A 600 -10.25 17.76 11.48
C THR A 600 -9.41 16.79 10.65
N TYR A 601 -10.02 15.76 10.04
CA TYR A 601 -9.28 14.81 9.21
C TYR A 601 -8.82 15.44 7.90
N PHE A 602 -9.65 16.25 7.22
CA PHE A 602 -9.20 16.93 6.00
C PHE A 602 -8.12 17.99 6.29
N ASN A 603 -8.19 18.66 7.44
CA ASN A 603 -7.10 19.54 7.86
C ASN A 603 -5.81 18.76 8.11
N LYS A 604 -5.89 17.60 8.76
CA LYS A 604 -4.75 16.69 8.93
C LYS A 604 -4.18 16.23 7.58
N ALA A 605 -5.03 15.82 6.63
CA ALA A 605 -4.62 15.43 5.29
C ALA A 605 -3.97 16.60 4.52
N ALA A 606 -4.50 17.82 4.66
CA ALA A 606 -3.90 19.02 4.07
C ALA A 606 -2.51 19.32 4.66
N HIS A 607 -2.31 19.12 5.97
CA HIS A 607 -0.98 19.22 6.59
C HIS A 607 0.00 18.14 6.11
N GLN A 608 -0.51 16.97 5.70
CA GLN A 608 0.28 15.92 5.03
C GLN A 608 0.49 16.20 3.53
N HIS A 609 0.15 17.39 3.05
CA HIS A 609 0.27 17.81 1.65
C HIS A 609 -0.60 17.02 0.67
N SER A 610 -1.75 16.52 1.15
CA SER A 610 -2.70 15.80 0.31
C SER A 610 -3.46 16.72 -0.64
N SER A 611 -3.49 16.38 -1.92
CA SER A 611 -4.28 17.11 -2.93
C SER A 611 -5.79 16.90 -2.70
N HIS A 612 -6.22 15.67 -2.43
CA HIS A 612 -7.60 15.32 -2.09
C HIS A 612 -8.04 15.93 -0.77
N GLY A 613 -7.19 15.87 0.26
CA GLY A 613 -7.44 16.52 1.55
C GLY A 613 -7.69 18.01 1.39
N CYS A 614 -6.83 18.72 0.64
CA CYS A 614 -7.02 20.14 0.34
C CYS A 614 -8.29 20.42 -0.47
N TYR A 615 -8.62 19.58 -1.47
CA TYR A 615 -9.84 19.74 -2.26
C TYR A 615 -11.10 19.60 -1.39
N ASN A 616 -11.15 18.58 -0.53
CA ASN A 616 -12.29 18.35 0.35
C ASN A 616 -12.40 19.42 1.44
N LEU A 617 -11.28 19.91 1.96
CA LEU A 617 -11.27 21.05 2.88
C LEU A 617 -11.78 22.33 2.21
N ALA A 618 -11.36 22.60 0.97
CA ALA A 618 -11.90 23.71 0.16
C ALA A 618 -13.41 23.59 -0.07
N TYR A 619 -13.88 22.37 -0.36
CA TYR A 619 -15.30 22.07 -0.47
C TYR A 619 -16.05 22.42 0.82
N MET A 620 -15.52 22.06 1.99
CA MET A 620 -16.16 22.40 3.27
C MET A 620 -16.25 23.91 3.47
N TYR A 621 -15.21 24.69 3.14
CA TYR A 621 -15.25 26.16 3.20
C TYR A 621 -16.23 26.77 2.19
N GLU A 622 -16.31 26.24 0.97
CA GLU A 622 -17.21 26.71 -0.09
C GLU A 622 -18.69 26.56 0.28
N TYR A 623 -19.03 25.50 1.03
CA TYR A 623 -20.41 25.21 1.44
C TYR A 623 -20.70 25.60 2.90
N GLY A 624 -19.71 26.10 3.65
CA GLY A 624 -19.87 26.47 5.06
C GLY A 624 -20.09 25.27 5.98
N LEU A 625 -19.57 24.10 5.64
CA LEU A 625 -19.76 22.83 6.37
C LEU A 625 -18.80 22.69 7.56
N GLY A 626 -18.53 23.74 8.32
CA GLY A 626 -17.53 23.76 9.41
C GLY A 626 -18.11 23.70 10.83
N PRO A 627 -17.27 23.44 11.85
CA PRO A 627 -17.70 23.30 13.26
C PRO A 627 -18.05 24.61 13.98
N ALA A 628 -17.55 25.76 13.54
CA ALA A 628 -17.81 27.06 14.19
C ALA A 628 -18.17 28.11 13.13
N ASP A 629 -19.37 28.68 13.25
CA ASP A 629 -20.02 29.57 12.28
C ASP A 629 -19.96 29.03 10.84
N SER A 630 -21.03 28.35 10.42
CA SER A 630 -21.29 27.82 9.05
C SER A 630 -21.36 28.89 7.95
N SER A 631 -20.61 29.98 8.13
CA SER A 631 -20.36 31.01 7.15
C SER A 631 -19.49 30.44 6.03
N VAL A 632 -19.92 30.71 4.81
CA VAL A 632 -19.17 30.34 3.61
C VAL A 632 -17.95 31.25 3.51
N ASP A 633 -16.76 30.65 3.36
CA ASP A 633 -15.51 31.39 3.14
C ASP A 633 -14.94 31.06 1.75
N TYR A 634 -15.27 31.92 0.77
CA TYR A 634 -14.81 31.77 -0.59
C TYR A 634 -13.29 31.97 -0.76
N PHE A 635 -12.64 32.74 0.11
CA PHE A 635 -11.22 33.03 0.00
C PHE A 635 -10.39 31.84 0.47
N MET A 636 -10.75 31.27 1.62
CA MET A 636 -10.14 30.04 2.10
C MET A 636 -10.42 28.87 1.15
N ALA A 637 -11.63 28.76 0.62
CA ALA A 637 -11.95 27.75 -0.40
C ALA A 637 -11.05 27.88 -1.64
N LYS A 638 -10.88 29.10 -2.18
CA LYS A 638 -9.96 29.33 -3.32
C LYS A 638 -8.53 28.90 -2.97
N ARG A 639 -8.03 29.33 -1.80
CA ARG A 639 -6.66 29.01 -1.36
C ARG A 639 -6.41 27.51 -1.29
N TYR A 640 -7.35 26.74 -0.72
CA TYR A 640 -7.20 25.29 -0.62
C TYR A 640 -7.40 24.57 -1.96
N TYR A 641 -8.23 25.08 -2.87
CA TYR A 641 -8.26 24.56 -4.24
C TYR A 641 -6.95 24.84 -5.00
N ASP A 642 -6.38 26.03 -4.85
CA ASP A 642 -5.08 26.37 -5.45
C ASP A 642 -3.96 25.49 -4.86
N LEU A 643 -3.96 25.23 -3.54
CA LEU A 643 -3.05 24.28 -2.88
C LEU A 643 -3.23 22.85 -3.39
N SER A 644 -4.48 22.41 -3.55
CA SER A 644 -4.81 21.08 -4.09
C SER A 644 -4.23 20.90 -5.49
N LEU A 645 -4.31 21.93 -6.35
CA LEU A 645 -3.72 21.93 -7.68
C LEU A 645 -2.19 21.88 -7.62
N LYS A 646 -1.57 22.68 -6.74
CA LYS A 646 -0.11 22.66 -6.54
C LYS A 646 0.39 21.29 -6.08
N TYR A 647 -0.23 20.69 -5.07
CA TYR A 647 0.18 19.36 -4.60
C TYR A 647 -0.05 18.30 -5.66
N ARG A 648 -1.14 18.39 -6.43
CA ARG A 648 -1.38 17.51 -7.56
C ARG A 648 -0.26 17.57 -8.60
N GLU A 649 0.21 18.78 -8.94
CA GLU A 649 1.31 18.99 -9.89
C GLU A 649 2.67 18.48 -9.38
N LEU A 650 2.90 18.55 -8.08
CA LEU A 650 4.09 18.02 -7.44
C LEU A 650 4.09 16.48 -7.45
N THR A 651 2.93 15.86 -7.22
CA THR A 651 2.80 14.40 -7.17
C THR A 651 2.82 13.78 -8.57
N ASP A 652 2.05 14.31 -9.52
CA ASP A 652 2.00 13.81 -10.89
C ASP A 652 1.82 14.94 -11.90
N ARG A 653 2.86 15.20 -12.70
CA ARG A 653 2.88 16.27 -13.72
C ARG A 653 1.83 16.05 -14.83
N ASN A 654 1.48 14.81 -15.13
CA ASN A 654 0.54 14.43 -16.19
C ASN A 654 -0.88 14.20 -15.67
N SER A 655 -1.13 14.47 -14.39
CA SER A 655 -2.42 14.22 -13.77
C SER A 655 -3.52 15.15 -14.26
N ASN A 656 -4.76 14.65 -14.18
CA ASN A 656 -5.93 15.37 -14.63
C ASN A 656 -6.31 16.51 -13.66
N LYS A 657 -6.04 17.76 -14.06
CA LYS A 657 -6.36 18.98 -13.28
C LYS A 657 -7.79 19.49 -13.48
N ILE A 658 -8.53 18.90 -14.42
CA ILE A 658 -9.88 19.35 -14.81
C ILE A 658 -10.84 19.44 -13.61
N PRO A 659 -10.91 18.46 -12.69
CA PRO A 659 -11.85 18.53 -11.56
C PRO A 659 -11.62 19.75 -10.67
N ILE A 660 -10.35 20.08 -10.37
CA ILE A 660 -9.99 21.21 -9.52
C ILE A 660 -10.28 22.53 -10.24
N ASN A 661 -9.92 22.62 -11.53
CA ASN A 661 -10.21 23.80 -12.34
C ASN A 661 -11.71 24.07 -12.49
N LEU A 662 -12.52 23.02 -12.65
CA LEU A 662 -13.98 23.13 -12.67
C LEU A 662 -14.54 23.56 -11.31
N ALA A 663 -13.97 23.08 -10.20
CA ALA A 663 -14.35 23.53 -8.86
C ALA A 663 -14.00 25.01 -8.63
N LEU A 664 -12.82 25.46 -9.06
CA LEU A 664 -12.43 26.88 -9.04
C LEU A 664 -13.36 27.73 -9.92
N LEU A 665 -13.73 27.25 -11.10
CA LEU A 665 -14.69 27.93 -11.98
C LEU A 665 -16.07 28.03 -11.30
N ARG A 666 -16.56 26.94 -10.70
CA ARG A 666 -17.79 26.91 -9.91
C ARG A 666 -17.75 27.90 -8.76
N LEU A 667 -16.63 27.95 -8.03
CA LEU A 667 -16.41 28.87 -6.92
C LEU A 667 -16.53 30.33 -7.36
N ARG A 668 -15.87 30.68 -8.49
CA ARG A 668 -15.94 32.02 -9.09
C ARG A 668 -17.37 32.38 -9.50
N PHE A 669 -18.11 31.45 -10.11
CA PHE A 669 -19.52 31.67 -10.42
C PHE A 669 -20.35 31.91 -9.16
N LYS A 670 -20.22 31.08 -8.12
CA LYS A 670 -20.94 31.27 -6.85
C LYS A 670 -20.63 32.63 -6.21
N PHE A 671 -19.36 33.03 -6.20
CA PHE A 671 -18.94 34.32 -5.67
C PHE A 671 -19.60 35.49 -6.42
N LEU A 672 -19.66 35.44 -7.76
CA LEU A 672 -20.31 36.46 -8.59
C LEU A 672 -21.82 36.57 -8.30
N PHE A 673 -22.53 35.45 -8.16
CA PHE A 673 -23.97 35.44 -7.88
C PHE A 673 -24.30 35.87 -6.44
N ASN A 674 -23.46 35.52 -5.46
CA ASN A 674 -23.66 35.97 -4.08
C ASN A 674 -23.35 37.46 -3.87
N LYS A 675 -22.40 38.04 -4.62
CA LYS A 675 -22.16 39.50 -4.62
C LYS A 675 -23.37 40.28 -5.14
N LYS A 676 -24.10 39.76 -6.13
CA LYS A 676 -25.36 40.34 -6.64
C LYS A 676 -26.46 40.38 -5.57
N LYS A 677 -26.51 39.39 -4.68
CA LYS A 677 -27.50 39.33 -3.59
C LYS A 677 -27.18 40.32 -2.47
N LEU A 678 -25.89 40.57 -2.21
CA LEU A 678 -25.44 41.63 -1.29
C LEU A 678 -25.71 43.04 -1.84
N SER A 679 -25.51 43.24 -3.15
CA SER A 679 -25.79 44.52 -3.83
C SER A 679 -27.28 44.81 -4.04
N ALA A 680 -28.16 43.81 -3.91
CA ALA A 680 -29.61 43.98 -4.10
C ALA A 680 -30.33 44.57 -2.88
N ASN A 681 -29.65 44.74 -1.75
CA ASN A 681 -30.17 45.48 -0.59
C ASN A 681 -29.90 47.00 -0.66
N ASP A 682 -29.10 47.45 -1.62
CA ASP A 682 -29.02 48.86 -2.00
C ASP A 682 -29.87 49.07 -3.25
N ASN A 683 -31.03 49.71 -3.06
CA ASN A 683 -31.88 50.15 -4.15
C ASN A 683 -31.16 51.23 -4.97
N SER A 684 -30.40 50.84 -5.98
CA SER A 684 -30.20 51.66 -7.18
C SER A 684 -29.84 50.83 -8.40
N GLU A 685 -30.75 50.90 -9.36
CA GLU A 685 -30.60 50.80 -10.81
C GLU A 685 -29.67 49.75 -11.42
N THR A 686 -30.33 48.86 -12.15
CA THR A 686 -29.84 47.90 -13.14
C THR A 686 -28.62 48.39 -13.93
N THR A 687 -27.43 47.94 -13.52
CA THR A 687 -26.31 47.80 -14.45
C THR A 687 -26.02 46.31 -14.62
N GLY A 688 -26.27 45.84 -15.85
CA GLY A 688 -26.14 44.44 -16.23
C GLY A 688 -24.75 43.90 -15.99
N TRP A 689 -24.66 42.58 -15.80
CA TRP A 689 -23.46 41.81 -15.45
C TRP A 689 -22.17 42.14 -16.24
N LEU A 690 -22.27 42.76 -17.42
CA LEU A 690 -21.16 43.23 -18.25
C LEU A 690 -20.39 44.44 -17.65
N SER A 691 -21.01 45.30 -16.83
CA SER A 691 -20.31 46.44 -16.19
C SER A 691 -19.41 46.00 -15.03
N ALA A 692 -19.81 44.96 -14.30
CA ALA A 692 -18.99 44.33 -13.26
C ALA A 692 -17.74 43.64 -13.84
N PHE A 693 -17.81 43.14 -15.09
CA PHE A 693 -16.67 42.57 -15.81
C PHE A 693 -15.66 43.62 -16.26
N LYS A 694 -16.10 44.84 -16.56
CA LYS A 694 -15.21 45.91 -17.05
C LYS A 694 -14.41 46.60 -15.93
N ASN A 695 -14.92 46.59 -14.70
CA ASN A 695 -14.27 47.22 -13.54
C ASN A 695 -13.35 46.28 -12.74
N ILE A 696 -13.23 45.00 -13.10
CA ILE A 696 -12.28 44.07 -12.49
C ILE A 696 -10.86 44.25 -13.05
N GLY A 697 -10.72 44.77 -14.28
CA GLY A 697 -9.41 45.12 -14.87
C GLY A 697 -8.89 46.50 -14.51
N ASN A 698 -9.67 47.33 -13.80
CA ASN A 698 -9.31 48.68 -13.42
C ASN A 698 -9.95 49.01 -12.07
N ASN A 699 -9.35 48.57 -10.97
CA ASN A 699 -9.37 49.38 -9.75
C ASN A 699 -8.26 48.97 -8.77
N ASN A 700 -7.38 49.94 -8.57
CA ASN A 700 -6.33 49.98 -7.58
C ASN A 700 -6.88 49.96 -6.15
N LYS A 701 -6.16 49.26 -5.28
CA LYS A 701 -5.81 49.61 -3.90
C LYS A 701 -6.69 50.70 -3.24
N GLN A 702 -7.77 50.33 -2.54
CA GLN A 702 -8.09 50.95 -1.23
C GLN A 702 -9.23 50.29 -0.43
N ASP A 703 -10.18 49.57 -1.02
CA ASP A 703 -11.33 49.02 -0.24
C ASP A 703 -11.19 47.54 0.18
N SER A 704 -10.08 46.88 -0.12
CA SER A 704 -9.82 45.48 0.26
C SER A 704 -9.10 45.32 1.62
N SER A 705 -8.73 46.42 2.28
CA SER A 705 -7.86 46.37 3.48
C SER A 705 -8.55 45.76 4.71
N GLU A 706 -9.76 46.19 5.07
CA GLU A 706 -10.36 45.77 6.36
C GLU A 706 -10.92 44.33 6.38
N ALA A 707 -11.44 43.85 5.24
CA ALA A 707 -11.91 42.46 5.12
C ALA A 707 -10.73 41.49 4.96
N SER A 708 -9.69 41.90 4.20
CA SER A 708 -8.45 41.14 4.07
C SER A 708 -7.69 41.09 5.39
N GLU A 709 -7.59 42.18 6.17
CA GLU A 709 -6.92 42.18 7.48
C GLU A 709 -7.64 41.31 8.52
N LYS A 710 -8.98 41.28 8.57
CA LYS A 710 -9.71 40.34 9.43
C LYS A 710 -9.57 38.88 9.00
N SER A 711 -9.53 38.62 7.69
CA SER A 711 -9.26 37.28 7.15
C SER A 711 -7.81 36.84 7.35
N ASN A 712 -6.85 37.77 7.25
CA ASN A 712 -5.42 37.56 7.49
C ASN A 712 -5.12 37.43 8.98
N ALA A 713 -5.86 38.11 9.86
CA ALA A 713 -5.77 37.93 11.31
C ALA A 713 -6.33 36.56 11.73
N ARG A 714 -7.44 36.10 11.11
CA ARG A 714 -7.95 34.72 11.28
C ARG A 714 -7.03 33.67 10.66
N ALA A 715 -6.40 33.96 9.52
CA ALA A 715 -5.44 33.06 8.88
C ALA A 715 -4.11 32.97 9.63
N LYS A 716 -3.62 34.08 10.22
CA LYS A 716 -2.43 34.10 11.08
C LYS A 716 -2.65 33.42 12.43
N ALA A 717 -3.89 33.38 12.93
CA ALA A 717 -4.22 32.60 14.12
C ALA A 717 -4.16 31.06 13.87
N HIS A 718 -4.11 30.62 12.61
CA HIS A 718 -4.11 29.21 12.23
C HIS A 718 -2.89 28.74 11.41
N HIS A 719 -1.90 29.60 11.13
CA HIS A 719 -0.65 29.15 10.51
C HIS A 719 0.51 30.14 10.72
N GLU A 720 1.59 29.67 11.36
CA GLU A 720 2.94 30.20 11.17
C GLU A 720 3.64 29.42 10.04
N GLY A 721 4.39 30.13 9.19
CA GLY A 721 5.50 29.60 8.41
C GLY A 721 5.27 29.32 6.92
N GLY A 722 5.58 30.31 6.07
CA GLY A 722 5.76 30.10 4.63
C GLY A 722 5.83 31.41 3.85
N LEU A 723 7.04 31.94 3.66
CA LEU A 723 7.33 33.12 2.82
C LEU A 723 7.01 32.83 1.35
N TYR A 724 6.20 33.67 0.73
CA TYR A 724 5.87 33.61 -0.70
C TYR A 724 6.28 34.90 -1.38
N TYR A 725 6.96 34.75 -2.53
CA TYR A 725 7.02 35.75 -3.57
C TYR A 725 5.79 35.57 -4.45
N ASP A 726 5.02 36.64 -4.65
CA ASP A 726 3.92 36.72 -5.60
C ASP A 726 4.50 36.81 -7.02
N ASP A 727 4.55 35.69 -7.73
CA ASP A 727 4.55 35.69 -9.19
C ASP A 727 3.14 35.28 -9.64
N GLU A 728 2.31 36.28 -9.90
CA GLU A 728 1.06 36.13 -10.63
C GLU A 728 1.37 35.85 -12.11
N GLU A 729 1.35 34.59 -12.52
CA GLU A 729 1.10 34.22 -13.92
C GLU A 729 -0.34 33.73 -14.07
N SER A 730 -1.16 34.63 -14.63
CA SER A 730 -2.36 34.32 -15.40
C SER A 730 -2.07 33.17 -16.38
N ASP A 731 -2.85 32.10 -16.51
CA ASP A 731 -4.00 32.12 -17.42
C ASP A 731 -5.05 31.04 -17.11
N VAL A 732 -6.08 31.47 -16.38
CA VAL A 732 -7.44 30.89 -16.40
C VAL A 732 -8.38 31.73 -17.30
N GLY A 733 -7.82 32.80 -17.91
CA GLY A 733 -8.54 33.85 -18.63
C GLY A 733 -9.09 33.41 -19.99
N ASP A 734 -8.33 32.64 -20.77
CA ASP A 734 -8.70 32.35 -22.15
C ASP A 734 -9.83 31.32 -22.28
N TYR A 735 -9.99 30.48 -21.26
CA TYR A 735 -10.89 29.34 -21.33
C TYR A 735 -12.32 29.59 -20.84
N LEU A 736 -12.50 30.54 -19.93
CA LEU A 736 -13.83 31.01 -19.52
C LEU A 736 -14.49 31.82 -20.65
N VAL A 737 -13.68 32.49 -21.46
CA VAL A 737 -14.12 33.31 -22.60
C VAL A 737 -14.74 32.46 -23.71
N ILE A 738 -14.17 31.30 -24.03
CA ILE A 738 -14.70 30.42 -25.10
C ILE A 738 -15.92 29.59 -24.60
N PHE A 739 -15.97 29.25 -23.31
CA PHE A 739 -17.14 28.58 -22.75
C PHE A 739 -18.40 29.47 -22.81
N LEU A 740 -18.26 30.78 -22.55
CA LEU A 740 -19.35 31.74 -22.66
C LEU A 740 -19.74 32.05 -24.12
N THR A 741 -18.82 31.93 -25.08
CA THR A 741 -19.15 32.12 -26.51
C THR A 741 -19.87 30.91 -27.11
N VAL A 742 -19.52 29.69 -26.73
CA VAL A 742 -20.23 28.47 -27.21
C VAL A 742 -21.63 28.37 -26.62
N LEU A 743 -21.81 28.69 -25.32
CA LEU A 743 -23.13 28.74 -24.69
C LEU A 743 -24.06 29.76 -25.41
N PHE A 744 -23.49 30.87 -25.86
CA PHE A 744 -24.18 31.87 -26.67
C PHE A 744 -24.62 31.34 -28.04
N PHE A 745 -23.77 30.61 -28.78
CA PHE A 745 -24.14 30.02 -30.08
C PHE A 745 -25.15 28.87 -29.97
N MET A 746 -25.10 28.08 -28.88
CA MET A 746 -26.04 26.99 -28.62
C MET A 746 -27.47 27.51 -28.38
N ILE A 747 -27.60 28.57 -27.57
CA ILE A 747 -28.90 29.23 -27.33
C ILE A 747 -29.43 29.85 -28.63
N PHE A 748 -28.54 30.43 -29.43
CA PHE A 748 -28.89 31.01 -30.72
C PHE A 748 -29.37 29.96 -31.75
N PHE A 749 -28.73 28.79 -31.80
CA PHE A 749 -29.11 27.67 -32.67
C PHE A 749 -30.45 27.06 -32.28
N VAL A 750 -30.70 26.87 -30.98
CA VAL A 750 -31.99 26.38 -30.47
C VAL A 750 -33.13 27.34 -30.80
N GLN A 751 -32.91 28.66 -30.69
CA GLN A 751 -33.89 29.68 -31.11
C GLN A 751 -34.15 29.65 -32.64
N ASN A 752 -33.14 29.37 -33.45
CA ASN A 752 -33.30 29.27 -34.91
C ASN A 752 -34.04 28.00 -35.35
N VAL A 753 -33.73 26.85 -34.74
CA VAL A 753 -34.43 25.58 -34.98
C VAL A 753 -35.88 25.67 -34.53
N TYR A 754 -36.15 26.33 -33.40
CA TYR A 754 -37.52 26.58 -32.94
C TYR A 754 -38.33 27.45 -33.93
N ARG A 755 -37.73 28.49 -34.50
CA ARG A 755 -38.34 29.30 -35.58
C ARG A 755 -38.58 28.48 -36.86
N GLN A 756 -37.70 27.52 -37.18
CA GLN A 756 -37.83 26.65 -38.36
C GLN A 756 -38.92 25.58 -38.15
N LEU A 757 -39.06 25.04 -36.94
CA LEU A 757 -40.15 24.14 -36.55
C LEU A 757 -41.52 24.83 -36.60
N GLN A 758 -41.61 26.12 -36.25
CA GLN A 758 -42.85 26.90 -36.41
C GLN A 758 -43.25 27.07 -37.89
N ARG A 759 -42.29 27.15 -38.82
CA ARG A 759 -42.56 27.15 -40.27
C ARG A 759 -43.03 25.78 -40.77
N MET A 760 -42.49 24.68 -40.22
CA MET A 760 -42.94 23.32 -40.55
C MET A 760 -44.29 22.92 -39.94
N ARG A 761 -44.83 23.72 -39.01
CA ARG A 761 -46.17 23.47 -38.46
C ARG A 761 -47.30 24.04 -39.34
N ASN A 762 -46.96 24.75 -40.43
CA ASN A 762 -47.89 25.11 -41.50
C ASN A 762 -47.21 25.06 -42.90
N PRO A 763 -47.15 23.87 -43.54
CA PRO A 763 -47.07 23.78 -44.98
C PRO A 763 -48.04 22.69 -45.48
N ASN A 764 -49.32 23.02 -45.63
CA ASN A 764 -50.20 22.31 -46.56
C ASN A 764 -50.16 23.06 -47.90
N GLN A 765 -50.06 22.28 -48.98
CA GLN A 765 -49.88 22.60 -50.42
C GLN A 765 -48.40 22.48 -50.85
N ASP A 766 -47.93 21.49 -51.62
CA ASP A 766 -48.61 20.47 -52.43
C ASP A 766 -47.72 19.23 -52.64
N ASN A 767 -48.37 18.07 -52.77
CA ASN A 767 -47.86 16.75 -53.21
C ASN A 767 -47.39 16.82 -54.70
N VAL A 768 -46.61 15.92 -55.32
CA VAL A 768 -46.71 14.44 -55.50
C VAL A 768 -45.40 13.91 -56.17
N GLN A 769 -45.01 12.67 -55.86
CA GLN A 769 -43.95 11.76 -56.41
C GLN A 769 -44.15 11.30 -57.89
N PRO A 770 -43.39 10.35 -58.53
CA PRO A 770 -41.99 9.86 -58.44
C PRO A 770 -41.31 9.50 -59.83
N ASN A 771 -40.10 8.90 -59.76
CA ASN A 771 -39.47 7.89 -60.67
C ASN A 771 -38.45 8.25 -61.77
N GLN A 772 -37.44 7.38 -61.85
CA GLN A 772 -36.33 7.30 -62.83
C GLN A 772 -36.71 6.54 -64.13
N ASN A 773 -36.02 6.97 -65.18
CA ASN A 773 -35.63 6.34 -66.46
C ASN A 773 -36.56 6.35 -67.70
N ASP A 774 -35.99 7.02 -68.70
CA ASP A 774 -35.90 6.76 -70.15
C ASP A 774 -37.05 7.06 -71.13
N ASN A 775 -36.61 7.74 -72.20
CA ASN A 775 -37.15 7.89 -73.55
C ASN A 775 -38.34 8.84 -73.79
N ASN A 776 -38.07 10.06 -74.28
CA ASN A 776 -38.16 10.31 -75.72
C ASN A 776 -37.65 11.70 -76.15
N GLN A 777 -37.18 11.68 -77.38
CA GLN A 777 -36.57 12.72 -78.22
C GLN A 777 -37.22 14.11 -78.28
N GLN A 778 -36.33 15.08 -78.58
CA GLN A 778 -36.47 16.21 -79.52
C GLN A 778 -36.79 17.63 -79.01
N GLN A 779 -35.80 18.52 -79.31
CA GLN A 779 -35.95 19.87 -79.92
C GLN A 779 -36.44 21.03 -79.02
N LEU A 780 -35.90 22.27 -79.01
CA LEU A 780 -35.03 23.05 -79.93
C LEU A 780 -34.38 24.24 -79.16
N ASP A 781 -33.18 24.61 -79.64
CA ASP A 781 -32.56 25.94 -79.86
C ASP A 781 -32.49 27.03 -78.78
N ASP A 782 -31.25 27.27 -78.33
CA ASP A 782 -30.37 28.40 -78.69
C ASP A 782 -30.89 29.85 -78.84
N GLN A 783 -30.15 30.72 -78.14
CA GLN A 783 -29.76 32.12 -78.44
C GLN A 783 -30.72 33.29 -78.11
N GLN A 784 -30.30 34.03 -77.05
CA GLN A 784 -30.06 35.50 -76.92
C GLN A 784 -30.55 36.47 -78.03
N PRO A 785 -30.65 37.82 -77.83
CA PRO A 785 -30.05 38.68 -76.77
C PRO A 785 -30.92 39.88 -76.27
N GLN A 786 -30.38 40.65 -75.30
CA GLN A 786 -30.24 42.13 -75.29
C GLN A 786 -30.58 42.85 -73.98
N ASN A 787 -29.58 43.62 -73.52
CA ASN A 787 -29.61 45.00 -73.00
C ASN A 787 -30.43 45.36 -71.76
N GLY A 788 -29.78 46.08 -70.83
CA GLY A 788 -30.46 47.16 -70.10
C GLY A 788 -30.06 47.34 -68.64
N TRP A 789 -29.16 48.29 -68.42
CA TRP A 789 -28.78 49.00 -67.21
C TRP A 789 -29.89 49.42 -66.19
N VAL A 790 -29.41 49.77 -64.97
CA VAL A 790 -29.92 50.65 -63.87
C VAL A 790 -30.21 49.85 -62.57
N GLY A 791 -29.35 49.87 -61.54
CA GLY A 791 -29.10 50.97 -60.58
C GLY A 791 -30.12 50.89 -59.42
N ASN A 792 -29.81 50.87 -58.11
CA ASN A 792 -28.67 51.32 -57.33
C ASN A 792 -28.71 50.67 -55.91
N GLN A 793 -27.53 50.28 -55.41
CA GLN A 793 -26.94 50.60 -54.08
C GLN A 793 -27.72 50.15 -52.81
N PHE A 794 -27.11 49.45 -51.85
CA PHE A 794 -26.01 49.97 -51.04
C PHE A 794 -24.93 48.94 -50.67
N HIS A 795 -23.73 49.48 -50.48
CA HIS A 795 -22.44 48.83 -50.35
C HIS A 795 -22.21 47.99 -49.08
N PHE A 796 -21.54 46.87 -49.25
CA PHE A 796 -20.52 46.39 -48.30
C PHE A 796 -19.21 47.20 -48.49
N ARG A 797 -18.61 47.70 -47.41
CA ARG A 797 -17.15 47.91 -47.28
C ARG A 797 -16.67 46.95 -46.17
N ARG A 798 -15.96 45.84 -46.45
CA ARG A 798 -14.50 45.72 -46.67
C ARG A 798 -13.72 46.52 -45.62
N ARG A 799 -12.94 45.95 -44.71
CA ARG A 799 -11.98 44.84 -44.84
C ARG A 799 -11.56 44.32 -43.45
N ASN A 800 -11.38 43.00 -43.39
CA ASN A 800 -10.31 42.23 -42.76
C ASN A 800 -9.77 42.71 -41.40
N PHE A 801 -10.07 41.93 -40.36
CA PHE A 801 -9.00 41.30 -39.59
C PHE A 801 -9.31 39.81 -39.51
N GLU A 802 -8.62 39.04 -40.35
CA GLU A 802 -8.32 37.64 -40.05
C GLU A 802 -7.26 37.64 -38.94
N PHE A 803 -7.52 36.91 -37.86
CA PHE A 803 -6.48 36.16 -37.18
C PHE A 803 -7.09 34.82 -36.75
N HIS A 804 -6.49 33.76 -37.25
CA HIS A 804 -6.60 32.41 -36.72
C HIS A 804 -6.23 32.42 -35.24
N PHE A 805 -7.02 31.76 -34.39
CA PHE A 805 -6.43 30.95 -33.32
C PHE A 805 -7.32 29.76 -32.95
N PHE A 806 -6.66 28.61 -32.97
CA PHE A 806 -7.07 27.32 -32.45
C PHE A 806 -7.21 27.35 -30.92
N ALA A 807 -7.82 26.30 -30.39
CA ALA A 807 -7.77 25.81 -29.01
C ALA A 807 -8.76 26.42 -27.99
N LEU A 808 -9.91 25.75 -27.89
CA LEU A 808 -10.37 25.17 -26.63
C LEU A 808 -10.96 23.77 -26.83
#